data_AF-A0A7W3INS1-F1
#
_entry.id   AF-A0A7W3INS1-F1
#
_cell.length_a   1.000
_cell.length_b   1.000
_cell.length_c   1.000
_cell.angle_alpha   90.00
_cell.angle_beta   90.00
_cell.angle_gamma   90.00
#
_symmetry.space_group_name_H-M   'P 1'
#
loop_
_entity.id
_entity.type
_entity.pdbx_description
1 polymer ?
#
loop_
_entity_poly.entity_id
_entity_poly.type
_entity_poly.pdbx_seq_one_letter_code
_entity_poly.pdbx_strand_id
1 'polypeptide(L)'
;MAAGLSWRPHGRREPTLRGIDLRIEPGERVLLAGPSGAGKSTLLRALAGLLDDSLGEQTGEVRLGDGAPADRPGAVGLLLQDPTAATVAEYAGRDVAFGPENRARPRPEVLAGAARALDRVGFPYPAAHRVDALSGGETQRLALAGALALDPAYLLLDEPTAMLDPASAAAVRTAVARGADELGLGLVVVEHRLDGWLGLCDRLVVLDGTGRLVADGPVAEVLATRTPALLDAGLWLPGAPAPDVPVLRVEDDSPPARGAVGGLVAEDLTVRAPTPEDRRGVATGRVVVAGLDLVPAPGEVVALTGPSGSGKTTLLRTLTGLQAPASGRVVLDRPVGWVPQHAEQTVTRRTVEEEVLATSTVLHADDPAALAAARRRATAVLGRLGLARLARANPYELSGGEQRRLALAAAVVHRPSVLVLDEPTVGQDRQTWAAVQAVVELARSEGTTVLVSTHDPLVVDRADRVLRLGEPAVATPLTSRPDHVPGPVDDPTDPPLSRCNPLAALLVGVGAAIGSFFVVDWRVGLAVLLVSAVLSPLAVPYRRSGVRGLARLIPVVLAAASVAWSALVFSRFDAFSAEAWRLAAREATRIGCLVVPGALVLGCLRPSALGDALAQRLHLPHRVVVAATSSLLRLDRLADDWRRLEEIRTVRGLAPGRSLPGRVRHVASLTVALLVGMLRTAQQTALSMDARGFAAVHRRTFALPSPWRRRDWLCVLVGVLLLVLPPVLSELASGI
;
A
#
# COMPACT_ATOMS: atom_id res chain seq x y z
N MET A 1 -3.48 15.29 28.67
CA MET A 1 -2.27 15.82 29.34
C MET A 1 -1.17 14.77 29.25
N ALA A 2 0.02 15.15 28.83
CA ALA A 2 1.25 14.39 28.95
C ALA A 2 2.13 15.10 29.99
N ALA A 3 2.72 14.35 30.92
CA ALA A 3 3.55 14.89 31.99
C ALA A 3 4.86 14.09 32.08
N GLY A 4 5.99 14.78 31.87
CA GLY A 4 7.33 14.18 31.83
C GLY A 4 7.46 13.04 30.82
N LEU A 5 6.65 13.01 29.76
CA LEU A 5 6.54 11.87 28.86
C LEU A 5 7.84 11.66 28.08
N SER A 6 8.48 10.51 28.29
CA SER A 6 9.57 10.04 27.44
C SER A 6 9.25 8.68 26.89
N TRP A 7 9.70 8.42 25.66
CA TRP A 7 9.47 7.15 24.98
C TRP A 7 10.72 6.67 24.27
N ARG A 8 11.12 5.43 24.55
CA ARG A 8 12.22 4.75 23.87
C ARG A 8 11.71 3.44 23.25
N PRO A 9 11.58 3.35 21.91
CA PRO A 9 11.25 2.09 21.26
C PRO A 9 12.30 1.02 21.53
N HIS A 10 11.88 -0.24 21.62
CA HIS A 10 12.82 -1.37 21.70
C HIS A 10 13.77 -1.37 20.49
N GLY A 11 15.05 -1.64 20.72
CA GLY A 11 16.08 -1.65 19.68
C GLY A 11 16.68 -0.27 19.35
N ARG A 12 16.14 0.84 19.87
CA ARG A 12 16.79 2.17 19.78
C ARG A 12 17.58 2.48 21.04
N ARG A 13 18.78 3.03 20.85
CA ARG A 13 19.64 3.49 21.98
C ARG A 13 19.09 4.76 22.63
N GLU A 14 18.60 5.68 21.81
CA GLU A 14 18.14 6.98 22.26
C GLU A 14 16.60 7.06 22.32
N PRO A 15 16.02 7.76 23.32
CA PRO A 15 14.60 8.05 23.36
C PRO A 15 14.17 8.92 22.16
N THR A 16 12.99 8.62 21.62
CA THR A 16 12.33 9.37 20.55
C THR A 16 11.56 10.59 21.09
N LEU A 17 11.04 10.49 22.32
CA LEU A 17 10.44 11.61 23.06
C LEU A 17 11.18 11.77 24.39
N ARG A 18 11.40 13.02 24.82
CA ARG A 18 12.19 13.35 26.01
C ARG A 18 11.50 14.39 26.87
N GLY A 19 10.88 13.96 27.97
CA GLY A 19 10.31 14.82 28.99
C GLY A 19 9.25 15.78 28.45
N ILE A 20 8.30 15.29 27.66
CA ILE A 20 7.24 16.11 27.07
C ILE A 20 6.19 16.42 28.14
N ASP A 21 6.04 17.71 28.44
CA ASP A 21 4.94 18.28 29.19
C ASP A 21 4.01 19.00 28.22
N LEU A 22 2.80 18.47 28.03
CA LEU A 22 1.82 19.01 27.09
C LEU A 22 0.40 18.84 27.60
N ARG A 23 -0.37 19.93 27.64
CA ARG A 23 -1.78 19.93 28.02
C ARG A 23 -2.61 20.51 26.88
N ILE A 24 -3.61 19.74 26.46
CA ILE A 24 -4.57 20.13 25.42
C ILE A 24 -5.94 20.15 26.08
N GLU A 25 -6.61 21.29 26.03
CA GLU A 25 -7.95 21.48 26.59
C GLU A 25 -9.04 21.01 25.62
N PRO A 26 -10.25 20.69 26.10
CA PRO A 26 -11.39 20.37 25.24
C PRO A 26 -11.68 21.51 24.24
N GLY A 27 -11.87 21.16 22.96
CA GLY A 27 -12.12 22.14 21.89
C GLY A 27 -10.90 22.91 21.41
N GLU A 28 -9.75 22.77 22.08
CA GLU A 28 -8.50 23.41 21.66
C GLU A 28 -7.96 22.82 20.35
N ARG A 29 -7.43 23.67 19.47
CA ARG A 29 -6.93 23.30 18.15
C ARG A 29 -5.45 23.60 18.05
N VAL A 30 -4.65 22.53 18.04
CA VAL A 30 -3.19 22.58 18.13
C VAL A 30 -2.56 22.11 16.83
N LEU A 31 -1.62 22.90 16.31
CA LEU A 31 -0.73 22.51 15.23
C LEU A 31 0.59 22.02 15.85
N LEU A 32 0.95 20.77 15.58
CA LEU A 32 2.17 20.13 16.05
C LEU A 32 3.19 20.07 14.91
N ALA A 33 4.27 20.83 15.03
CA ALA A 33 5.32 20.94 14.02
C ALA A 33 6.68 20.43 14.55
N GLY A 34 7.60 20.21 13.62
CA GLY A 34 8.95 19.73 13.92
C GLY A 34 9.58 19.02 12.72
N PRO A 35 10.91 18.90 12.68
CA PRO A 35 11.60 18.23 11.58
C PRO A 35 11.21 16.75 11.46
N SER A 36 11.57 16.14 10.34
CA SER A 36 11.38 14.70 10.15
C SER A 36 12.16 13.92 11.20
N GLY A 37 11.50 12.94 11.83
CA GLY A 37 12.10 12.14 12.91
C GLY A 37 12.05 12.76 14.31
N ALA A 38 11.46 13.95 14.49
CA ALA A 38 11.29 14.61 15.80
C ALA A 38 10.35 13.90 16.79
N GLY A 39 9.73 12.78 16.40
CA GLY A 39 8.82 12.03 17.26
C GLY A 39 7.34 12.46 17.21
N LYS A 40 6.93 13.30 16.26
CA LYS A 40 5.54 13.80 16.11
C LYS A 40 4.49 12.68 16.10
N SER A 41 4.63 11.72 15.19
CA SER A 41 3.74 10.55 15.09
C SER A 41 3.78 9.67 16.35
N THR A 42 4.95 9.57 17.00
CA THR A 42 5.11 8.87 18.28
C THR A 42 4.33 9.57 19.38
N LEU A 43 4.37 10.90 19.45
CA LEU A 43 3.59 11.69 20.40
C LEU A 43 2.09 11.50 20.17
N LEU A 44 1.61 11.52 18.92
CA LEU A 44 0.20 11.24 18.62
C LEU A 44 -0.23 9.83 19.07
N ARG A 45 0.61 8.81 18.86
CA ARG A 45 0.35 7.45 19.34
C ARG A 45 0.31 7.37 20.87
N ALA A 46 1.19 8.08 21.56
CA ALA A 46 1.18 8.18 23.02
C ALA A 46 -0.12 8.82 23.51
N LEU A 47 -0.53 9.95 22.91
CA LEU A 47 -1.77 10.66 23.22
C LEU A 47 -3.03 9.82 22.92
N ALA A 48 -2.98 8.94 21.92
CA ALA A 48 -4.03 7.98 21.61
C ALA A 48 -4.03 6.73 22.51
N GLY A 49 -3.03 6.54 23.37
CA GLY A 49 -2.89 5.34 24.23
C GLY A 49 -2.49 4.08 23.46
N LEU A 50 -1.74 4.22 22.35
CA LEU A 50 -1.30 3.12 21.48
C LEU A 50 0.16 2.70 21.72
N LEU A 51 0.84 3.30 22.69
CA LEU A 51 2.17 2.89 23.11
C LEU A 51 2.05 2.03 24.38
N ASP A 52 2.68 0.86 24.37
CA ASP A 52 2.69 -0.07 25.50
C ASP A 52 4.07 -0.71 25.69
N ASP A 53 4.27 -1.40 26.80
CA ASP A 53 5.55 -2.00 27.18
C ASP A 53 6.09 -3.04 26.17
N SER A 54 5.25 -3.56 25.27
CA SER A 54 5.69 -4.49 24.22
C SER A 54 6.45 -3.77 23.10
N LEU A 55 6.24 -2.47 22.93
CA LEU A 55 6.81 -1.65 21.85
C LEU A 55 8.02 -0.82 22.32
N GLY A 56 8.10 -0.50 23.60
CA GLY A 56 9.11 0.43 24.13
C GLY A 56 9.06 0.58 25.63
N GLU A 57 9.94 1.41 26.14
CA GLU A 57 9.92 1.88 27.52
C GLU A 57 9.32 3.29 27.55
N GLN A 58 8.26 3.46 28.37
CA GLN A 58 7.67 4.75 28.67
C GLN A 58 8.09 5.22 30.06
N THR A 59 8.43 6.51 30.19
CA THR A 59 8.49 7.20 31.49
C THR A 59 7.56 8.39 31.48
N GLY A 60 7.10 8.82 32.66
CA GLY A 60 6.03 9.80 32.76
C GLY A 60 4.67 9.18 32.43
N GLU A 61 3.66 10.02 32.21
CA GLU A 61 2.29 9.55 32.01
C GLU A 61 1.53 10.35 30.96
N VAL A 62 0.51 9.71 30.38
CA VAL A 62 -0.49 10.33 29.51
C VAL A 62 -1.87 10.11 30.12
N ARG A 63 -2.60 11.20 30.34
CA ARG A 63 -3.95 11.21 30.92
C ARG A 63 -4.97 11.82 29.97
N LEU A 64 -6.14 11.21 29.92
CA LEU A 64 -7.36 11.72 29.31
C LEU A 64 -8.41 11.88 30.42
N GLY A 65 -8.61 13.10 30.91
CA GLY A 65 -9.34 13.32 32.18
C GLY A 65 -8.61 12.62 33.34
N ASP A 66 -9.34 11.81 34.11
CA ASP A 66 -8.80 11.12 35.30
C ASP A 66 -8.12 9.76 35.03
N GLY A 67 -8.10 9.28 33.78
CA GLY A 67 -7.58 7.95 33.43
C GLY A 67 -6.62 7.96 32.24
N ALA A 68 -6.10 6.78 31.86
CA ALA A 68 -5.27 6.67 30.66
C ALA A 68 -6.15 6.68 29.40
N PRO A 69 -5.64 7.17 28.24
CA PRO A 69 -6.39 7.10 26.98
C PRO A 69 -6.77 5.66 26.60
N ALA A 70 -5.91 4.69 26.92
CA ALA A 70 -6.15 3.26 26.64
C ALA A 70 -7.39 2.70 27.37
N ASP A 71 -7.77 3.27 28.52
CA ASP A 71 -8.95 2.86 29.29
C ASP A 71 -10.27 3.33 28.64
N ARG A 72 -10.19 4.25 27.67
CA ARG A 72 -11.33 4.83 26.97
C ARG A 72 -11.15 4.68 25.45
N PRO A 73 -11.07 3.44 24.92
CA PRO A 73 -10.75 3.19 23.52
C PRO A 73 -11.74 3.91 22.60
N GLY A 74 -11.26 4.73 21.67
CA GLY A 74 -12.07 5.52 20.75
C GLY A 74 -12.57 6.88 21.28
N ALA A 75 -12.24 7.26 22.52
CA ALA A 75 -12.41 8.64 22.99
C ALA A 75 -11.40 9.59 22.32
N VAL A 76 -10.32 9.05 21.77
CA VAL A 76 -9.35 9.75 20.93
C VAL A 76 -9.40 9.08 19.56
N GLY A 77 -9.78 9.82 18.53
CA GLY A 77 -9.69 9.39 17.14
C GLY A 77 -8.30 9.68 16.61
N LEU A 78 -7.68 8.71 15.92
CA LEU A 78 -6.36 8.89 15.30
C LEU A 78 -6.44 8.58 13.81
N LEU A 79 -6.06 9.55 12.99
CA LEU A 79 -5.80 9.38 11.56
C LEU A 79 -4.30 9.21 11.35
N LEU A 80 -3.89 8.04 10.85
CA LEU A 80 -2.49 7.73 10.57
C LEU A 80 -2.05 8.31 9.21
N GLN A 81 -0.74 8.48 9.05
CA GLN A 81 -0.10 9.02 7.84
C GLN A 81 -0.40 8.24 6.55
N ASP A 82 -0.48 6.89 6.62
CA ASP A 82 -0.85 6.06 5.46
C ASP A 82 -2.32 5.63 5.56
N PRO A 83 -3.24 6.29 4.81
CA PRO A 83 -4.66 5.95 4.85
C PRO A 83 -4.95 4.61 4.17
N THR A 84 -4.08 4.13 3.27
CA THR A 84 -4.26 2.85 2.57
C THR A 84 -3.97 1.68 3.50
N ALA A 85 -3.02 1.85 4.40
CA ALA A 85 -2.80 0.90 5.49
C ALA A 85 -4.00 0.86 6.45
N ALA A 86 -4.76 1.96 6.57
CA ALA A 86 -5.94 2.04 7.42
C ALA A 86 -7.19 1.34 6.87
N THR A 87 -7.19 0.84 5.63
CA THR A 87 -8.37 0.12 5.12
C THR A 87 -8.39 -1.33 5.63
N VAL A 88 -9.49 -1.76 6.23
CA VAL A 88 -9.69 -3.08 6.86
C VAL A 88 -10.88 -3.85 6.29
N ALA A 89 -11.68 -3.24 5.41
CA ALA A 89 -12.81 -3.86 4.72
C ALA A 89 -12.85 -3.54 3.21
N GLU A 90 -13.60 -4.32 2.43
CA GLU A 90 -13.73 -4.12 0.97
C GLU A 90 -14.56 -2.87 0.62
N TYR A 91 -15.46 -2.45 1.50
CA TYR A 91 -16.47 -1.42 1.22
C TYR A 91 -16.42 -0.28 2.22
N ALA A 92 -16.64 0.95 1.74
CA ALA A 92 -16.52 2.17 2.54
C ALA A 92 -17.33 2.14 3.85
N GLY A 93 -18.63 1.83 3.78
CA GLY A 93 -19.48 1.78 4.97
C GLY A 93 -19.09 0.68 5.95
N ARG A 94 -18.55 -0.44 5.45
CA ARG A 94 -18.05 -1.54 6.30
C ARG A 94 -16.77 -1.13 7.02
N ASP A 95 -15.89 -0.42 6.33
CA ASP A 95 -14.64 0.09 6.88
C ASP A 95 -14.89 1.11 7.99
N VAL A 96 -15.81 2.06 7.76
CA VAL A 96 -16.20 3.07 8.76
C VAL A 96 -16.92 2.43 9.95
N ALA A 97 -17.73 1.40 9.72
CA ALA A 97 -18.42 0.67 10.80
C ALA A 97 -17.46 -0.09 11.74
N PHE A 98 -16.22 -0.36 11.31
CA PHE A 98 -15.26 -1.19 12.06
C PHE A 98 -15.04 -0.72 13.51
N GLY A 99 -14.83 0.58 13.71
CA GLY A 99 -14.63 1.16 15.03
C GLY A 99 -15.86 1.02 15.94
N PRO A 100 -17.04 1.50 15.53
CA PRO A 100 -18.29 1.31 16.27
C PRO A 100 -18.63 -0.15 16.62
N GLU A 101 -18.32 -1.10 15.73
CA GLU A 101 -18.48 -2.54 16.00
C GLU A 101 -17.62 -3.03 17.16
N ASN A 102 -16.36 -2.59 17.20
CA ASN A 102 -15.42 -2.91 18.26
C ASN A 102 -15.86 -2.34 19.62
N ARG A 103 -16.67 -1.28 19.62
CA ARG A 103 -17.31 -0.74 20.82
C ARG A 103 -18.61 -1.44 21.21
N ALA A 104 -18.96 -2.53 20.53
CA ALA A 104 -20.19 -3.30 20.72
C ALA A 104 -21.47 -2.45 20.65
N ARG A 105 -21.47 -1.36 19.88
CA ARG A 105 -22.67 -0.51 19.71
C ARG A 105 -23.78 -1.29 18.98
N PRO A 106 -25.07 -1.05 19.29
CA PRO A 106 -26.18 -1.66 18.58
C PRO A 106 -26.08 -1.49 17.07
N ARG A 107 -26.43 -2.52 16.30
CA ARG A 107 -26.31 -2.53 14.83
C ARG A 107 -26.97 -1.30 14.16
N PRO A 108 -28.19 -0.86 14.52
CA PRO A 108 -28.78 0.34 13.92
C PRO A 108 -27.93 1.60 14.15
N GLU A 109 -27.34 1.75 15.34
CA GLU A 109 -26.47 2.87 15.68
C GLU A 109 -25.14 2.81 14.93
N VAL A 110 -24.56 1.62 14.75
CA VAL A 110 -23.34 1.41 13.94
C VAL A 110 -23.57 1.87 12.51
N LEU A 111 -24.67 1.42 11.88
CA LEU A 111 -24.97 1.76 10.49
C LEU A 111 -25.29 3.26 10.32
N ALA A 112 -26.08 3.84 11.22
CA ALA A 112 -26.38 5.26 11.22
C ALA A 112 -25.15 6.12 11.49
N GLY A 113 -24.30 5.71 12.44
CA GLY A 113 -23.03 6.37 12.75
C GLY A 113 -22.07 6.37 11.56
N ALA A 114 -21.94 5.23 10.87
CA ALA A 114 -21.11 5.12 9.68
C ALA A 114 -21.62 6.02 8.53
N ALA A 115 -22.93 6.05 8.30
CA ALA A 115 -23.53 6.93 7.29
C ALA A 115 -23.30 8.42 7.62
N ARG A 116 -23.52 8.83 8.87
CA ARG A 116 -23.24 10.21 9.32
C ARG A 116 -21.77 10.58 9.16
N ALA A 117 -20.85 9.68 9.51
CA ALA A 117 -19.43 9.94 9.38
C ALA A 117 -18.98 10.08 7.91
N LEU A 118 -19.54 9.29 6.99
CA LEU A 118 -19.30 9.43 5.55
C LEU A 118 -19.84 10.77 5.01
N ASP A 119 -21.01 11.22 5.47
CA ASP A 119 -21.57 12.52 5.07
C ASP A 119 -20.74 13.70 5.60
N ARG A 120 -20.31 13.64 6.87
CA ARG A 120 -19.46 14.67 7.50
C ARG A 120 -18.20 14.95 6.72
N VAL A 121 -17.56 13.92 6.17
CA VAL A 121 -16.34 14.06 5.37
C VAL A 121 -16.62 14.37 3.90
N GLY A 122 -17.88 14.54 3.50
CA GLY A 122 -18.24 14.77 2.10
C GLY A 122 -17.84 13.61 1.19
N PHE A 123 -17.96 12.37 1.66
CA PHE A 123 -17.64 11.20 0.84
C PHE A 123 -18.60 11.12 -0.36
N PRO A 124 -18.11 11.13 -1.61
CA PRO A 124 -18.97 11.34 -2.78
C PRO A 124 -19.74 10.09 -3.21
N TYR A 125 -19.38 8.91 -2.66
CA TYR A 125 -19.93 7.63 -3.09
C TYR A 125 -20.88 7.02 -2.05
N PRO A 126 -21.75 6.08 -2.46
CA PRO A 126 -22.53 5.28 -1.52
C PRO A 126 -21.63 4.44 -0.59
N ALA A 127 -22.16 4.05 0.56
CA ALA A 127 -21.47 3.19 1.53
C ALA A 127 -21.04 1.81 0.96
N ALA A 128 -21.68 1.33 -0.12
CA ALA A 128 -21.31 0.11 -0.82
C ALA A 128 -20.20 0.30 -1.88
N HIS A 129 -19.60 1.49 -1.97
CA HIS A 129 -18.48 1.71 -2.88
C HIS A 129 -17.24 0.95 -2.40
N ARG A 130 -16.50 0.37 -3.35
CA ARG A 130 -15.31 -0.43 -3.04
C ARG A 130 -14.14 0.47 -2.67
N VAL A 131 -13.40 0.07 -1.65
CA VAL A 131 -12.26 0.83 -1.14
C VAL A 131 -11.05 0.78 -2.10
N ASP A 132 -10.92 -0.30 -2.87
CA ASP A 132 -9.83 -0.47 -3.84
C ASP A 132 -9.95 0.43 -5.09
N ALA A 133 -11.11 1.08 -5.28
CA ALA A 133 -11.36 2.01 -6.37
C ALA A 133 -11.09 3.48 -5.99
N LEU A 134 -10.78 3.77 -4.72
CA LEU A 134 -10.60 5.12 -4.21
C LEU A 134 -9.22 5.70 -4.59
N SER A 135 -9.20 6.99 -4.90
CA SER A 135 -7.96 7.77 -4.97
C SER A 135 -7.36 7.98 -3.57
N GLY A 136 -6.11 8.46 -3.50
CA GLY A 136 -5.44 8.74 -2.22
C GLY A 136 -6.22 9.74 -1.35
N GLY A 137 -6.69 10.85 -1.93
CA GLY A 137 -7.49 11.85 -1.21
C GLY A 137 -8.85 11.33 -0.75
N GLU A 138 -9.48 10.44 -1.51
CA GLU A 138 -10.73 9.79 -1.11
C GLU A 138 -10.51 8.75 -0.01
N THR A 139 -9.42 7.99 -0.08
CA THR A 139 -8.99 7.06 0.98
C THR A 139 -8.72 7.83 2.28
N GLN A 140 -8.10 9.02 2.20
CA GLN A 140 -7.89 9.88 3.37
C GLN A 140 -9.21 10.31 4.02
N ARG A 141 -10.19 10.74 3.23
CA ARG A 141 -11.52 11.12 3.73
C ARG A 141 -12.26 9.91 4.32
N LEU A 142 -12.15 8.73 3.71
CA LEU A 142 -12.71 7.49 4.26
C LEU A 142 -12.09 7.15 5.63
N ALA A 143 -10.76 7.23 5.74
CA ALA A 143 -10.06 6.96 6.99
C ALA A 143 -10.45 7.99 8.08
N LEU A 144 -10.61 9.26 7.72
CA LEU A 144 -11.14 10.30 8.60
C LEU A 144 -12.57 9.97 9.07
N ALA A 145 -13.45 9.51 8.16
CA ALA A 145 -14.79 9.06 8.55
C ALA A 145 -14.73 7.90 9.55
N GLY A 146 -13.82 6.94 9.36
CA GLY A 146 -13.60 5.85 10.31
C GLY A 146 -13.19 6.34 11.70
N ALA A 147 -12.35 7.37 11.80
CA ALA A 147 -11.98 7.98 13.08
C ALA A 147 -13.14 8.75 13.72
N LEU A 148 -13.91 9.51 12.93
CA LEU A 148 -15.05 10.29 13.40
C LEU A 148 -16.25 9.41 13.80
N ALA A 149 -16.41 8.22 13.20
CA ALA A 149 -17.49 7.30 13.54
C ALA A 149 -17.42 6.77 14.99
N LEU A 150 -16.26 6.89 15.63
CA LEU A 150 -16.09 6.55 17.06
C LEU A 150 -16.76 7.56 18.00
N ASP A 151 -17.20 8.72 17.48
CA ASP A 151 -17.59 9.92 18.21
C ASP A 151 -16.54 10.31 19.26
N PRO A 152 -15.30 10.64 18.82
CA PRO A 152 -14.20 10.95 19.74
C PRO A 152 -14.39 12.32 20.42
N ALA A 153 -13.70 12.55 21.54
CA ALA A 153 -13.57 13.87 22.15
C ALA A 153 -12.36 14.65 21.59
N TYR A 154 -11.32 13.93 21.18
CA TYR A 154 -10.13 14.49 20.56
C TYR A 154 -9.86 13.79 19.23
N LEU A 155 -9.47 14.56 18.21
CA LEU A 155 -9.05 14.06 16.91
C LEU A 155 -7.57 14.40 16.70
N LEU A 156 -6.76 13.36 16.51
CA LEU A 156 -5.33 13.46 16.23
C LEU A 156 -5.10 13.11 14.77
N LEU A 157 -4.44 13.99 14.04
CA LEU A 157 -4.19 13.84 12.61
C LEU A 157 -2.69 13.81 12.33
N ASP A 158 -2.18 12.69 11.84
CA ASP A 158 -0.78 12.50 11.48
C ASP A 158 -0.58 12.78 9.99
N GLU A 159 -0.15 13.98 9.64
CA GLU A 159 0.10 14.43 8.26
C GLU A 159 -1.07 14.16 7.29
N PRO A 160 -2.30 14.61 7.62
CA PRO A 160 -3.51 14.23 6.90
C PRO A 160 -3.57 14.72 5.46
N THR A 161 -2.71 15.66 5.07
CA THR A 161 -2.64 16.21 3.71
C THR A 161 -1.36 15.87 2.97
N ALA A 162 -0.51 15.00 3.54
CA ALA A 162 0.70 14.53 2.86
C ALA A 162 0.35 13.70 1.61
N MET A 163 1.20 13.81 0.59
CA MET A 163 1.04 13.11 -0.70
C MET A 163 -0.26 13.41 -1.46
N LEU A 164 -1.00 14.46 -1.09
CA LEU A 164 -2.19 14.91 -1.80
C LEU A 164 -1.88 16.13 -2.66
N ASP A 165 -2.54 16.21 -3.82
CA ASP A 165 -2.57 17.44 -4.60
C ASP A 165 -3.35 18.56 -3.85
N PRO A 166 -3.16 19.84 -4.22
CA PRO A 166 -3.77 20.97 -3.50
C PRO A 166 -5.30 20.90 -3.36
N ALA A 167 -6.01 20.41 -4.38
CA ALA A 167 -7.47 20.33 -4.34
C ALA A 167 -7.94 19.20 -3.41
N SER A 168 -7.32 18.02 -3.49
CA SER A 168 -7.57 16.91 -2.57
C SER A 168 -7.25 17.29 -1.12
N ALA A 169 -6.13 18.00 -0.89
CA ALA A 169 -5.75 18.48 0.42
C ALA A 169 -6.76 19.48 1.00
N ALA A 170 -7.26 20.42 0.18
CA ALA A 170 -8.31 21.36 0.59
C ALA A 170 -9.62 20.66 0.96
N ALA A 171 -10.02 19.62 0.21
CA ALA A 171 -11.19 18.82 0.53
C ALA A 171 -11.03 18.08 1.88
N VAL A 172 -9.86 17.53 2.17
CA VAL A 172 -9.58 16.90 3.48
C VAL A 172 -9.62 17.93 4.61
N ARG A 173 -9.00 19.11 4.45
CA ARG A 173 -9.06 20.17 5.47
C ARG A 173 -10.48 20.64 5.75
N THR A 174 -11.29 20.76 4.71
CA THR A 174 -12.72 21.12 4.84
C THR A 174 -13.48 20.06 5.63
N ALA A 175 -13.23 18.77 5.35
CA ALA A 175 -13.82 17.66 6.10
C ALA A 175 -13.39 17.65 7.58
N VAL A 176 -12.11 17.94 7.86
CA VAL A 176 -11.60 18.05 9.23
C VAL A 176 -12.24 19.22 9.97
N ALA A 177 -12.28 20.41 9.36
CA ALA A 177 -12.89 21.59 9.96
C ALA A 177 -14.36 21.34 10.30
N ARG A 178 -15.14 20.82 9.34
CA ARG A 178 -16.55 20.46 9.54
C ARG A 178 -16.73 19.43 10.67
N GLY A 179 -15.91 18.37 10.69
CA GLY A 179 -15.96 17.38 11.76
C GLY A 179 -15.61 17.92 13.13
N ALA A 180 -14.61 18.81 13.21
CA ALA A 180 -14.19 19.46 14.45
C ALA A 180 -15.26 20.45 14.96
N ASP A 181 -15.87 21.23 14.08
CA ASP A 181 -16.91 22.21 14.42
C ASP A 181 -18.21 21.51 14.87
N GLU A 182 -18.71 20.53 14.10
CA GLU A 182 -19.98 19.85 14.40
C GLU A 182 -19.95 19.04 15.69
N LEU A 183 -18.78 18.50 16.07
CA LEU A 183 -18.63 17.63 17.25
C LEU A 183 -17.94 18.32 18.44
N GLY A 184 -17.47 19.57 18.27
CA GLY A 184 -16.74 20.29 19.33
C GLY A 184 -15.43 19.62 19.74
N LEU A 185 -14.69 19.06 18.78
CA LEU A 185 -13.50 18.24 19.06
C LEU A 185 -12.30 19.08 19.49
N GLY A 186 -11.53 18.58 20.47
CA GLY A 186 -10.13 18.98 20.57
C GLY A 186 -9.35 18.42 19.38
N LEU A 187 -8.55 19.24 18.72
CA LEU A 187 -7.86 18.87 17.48
C LEU A 187 -6.35 18.99 17.65
N VAL A 188 -5.61 17.96 17.25
CA VAL A 188 -4.16 18.04 17.06
C VAL A 188 -3.82 17.65 15.64
N VAL A 189 -3.19 18.56 14.91
CA VAL A 189 -2.77 18.32 13.53
C VAL A 189 -1.26 18.33 13.47
N VAL A 190 -0.67 17.24 12.98
CA VAL A 190 0.72 17.20 12.58
C VAL A 190 0.80 17.51 11.09
N GLU A 191 1.58 18.50 10.70
CA GLU A 191 1.89 18.79 9.31
C GLU A 191 3.28 19.39 9.15
N HIS A 192 3.85 19.20 7.97
CA HIS A 192 5.09 19.82 7.54
C HIS A 192 4.85 21.23 7.02
N ARG A 193 3.74 21.49 6.32
CA ARG A 193 3.40 22.81 5.77
C ARG A 193 2.26 23.44 6.57
N LEU A 194 2.60 24.48 7.32
CA LEU A 194 1.66 25.10 8.28
C LEU A 194 0.57 25.92 7.60
N ASP A 195 0.82 26.48 6.41
CA ASP A 195 -0.05 27.45 5.72
C ASP A 195 -1.52 27.03 5.65
N GLY A 196 -1.79 25.77 5.31
CA GLY A 196 -3.14 25.26 5.14
C GLY A 196 -3.93 25.15 6.44
N TRP A 197 -3.27 25.21 7.60
CA TRP A 197 -3.85 24.90 8.91
C TRP A 197 -3.94 26.11 9.84
N LEU A 198 -3.28 27.22 9.52
CA LEU A 198 -3.26 28.41 10.38
C LEU A 198 -4.64 29.06 10.57
N GLY A 199 -5.59 28.83 9.67
CA GLY A 199 -6.98 29.27 9.83
C GLY A 199 -7.84 28.35 10.70
N LEU A 200 -7.33 27.16 11.06
CA LEU A 200 -8.04 26.16 11.87
C LEU A 200 -7.41 25.95 13.24
N CYS A 201 -6.09 26.13 13.37
CA CYS A 201 -5.35 25.92 14.62
C CYS A 201 -4.78 27.24 15.13
N ASP A 202 -4.99 27.54 16.41
CA ASP A 202 -4.60 28.82 17.02
C ASP A 202 -3.36 28.70 17.93
N ARG A 203 -2.96 27.46 18.29
CA ARG A 203 -1.79 27.15 19.10
C ARG A 203 -0.78 26.31 18.32
N LEU A 204 0.49 26.69 18.39
CA LEU A 204 1.61 26.00 17.75
C LEU A 204 2.51 25.35 18.81
N VAL A 205 2.68 24.04 18.70
CA VAL A 205 3.63 23.25 19.50
C VAL A 205 4.73 22.75 18.58
N VAL A 206 5.99 22.91 18.97
CA VAL A 206 7.14 22.52 18.16
C VAL A 206 8.03 21.55 18.90
N LEU A 207 8.34 20.42 18.25
CA LEU A 207 9.37 19.48 18.67
C LEU A 207 10.67 19.73 17.90
N ASP A 208 11.81 19.59 18.58
CA ASP A 208 13.12 19.56 17.93
C ASP A 208 13.52 18.15 17.45
N GLY A 209 14.63 18.06 16.73
CA GLY A 209 15.16 16.77 16.25
C GLY A 209 15.61 15.80 17.35
N THR A 210 15.64 16.23 18.62
CA THR A 210 15.96 15.38 19.78
C THR A 210 14.73 14.84 20.49
N GLY A 211 13.53 15.25 20.06
CA GLY A 211 12.26 14.84 20.65
C GLY A 211 11.89 15.63 21.90
N ARG A 212 12.35 16.88 22.03
CA ARG A 212 11.97 17.81 23.10
C ARG A 212 11.04 18.88 22.58
N LEU A 213 10.14 19.35 23.44
CA LEU A 213 9.30 20.51 23.17
C LEU A 213 10.16 21.78 23.26
N VAL A 214 10.16 22.57 22.18
CA VAL A 214 10.95 23.81 22.09
C VAL A 214 10.08 25.05 21.99
N ALA A 215 8.84 24.95 21.53
CA ALA A 215 7.88 26.04 21.53
C ALA A 215 6.47 25.51 21.82
N ASP A 216 5.69 26.31 22.53
CA ASP A 216 4.30 26.06 22.86
C ASP A 216 3.62 27.41 23.16
N GLY A 217 2.67 27.81 22.33
CA GLY A 217 1.95 29.06 22.49
C GLY A 217 1.08 29.42 21.29
N PRO A 218 0.44 30.60 21.29
CA PRO A 218 -0.35 31.09 20.16
C PRO A 218 0.48 31.13 18.88
N VAL A 219 -0.09 30.67 17.76
CA VAL A 219 0.59 30.60 16.45
C VAL A 219 1.26 31.93 16.10
N ALA A 220 0.52 33.04 16.20
CA ALA A 220 1.02 34.36 15.85
C ALA A 220 2.24 34.77 16.68
N GLU A 221 2.23 34.47 17.99
CA GLU A 221 3.33 34.80 18.91
C GLU A 221 4.57 33.95 18.63
N VAL A 222 4.38 32.64 18.45
CA VAL A 222 5.49 31.71 18.18
C VAL A 222 6.15 32.04 16.84
N LEU A 223 5.37 32.34 15.80
CA LEU A 223 5.91 32.75 14.51
C LEU A 223 6.64 34.10 14.62
N ALA A 224 6.06 35.10 15.30
CA ALA A 224 6.69 36.41 15.45
C ALA A 224 8.03 36.36 16.21
N THR A 225 8.13 35.52 17.24
CA THR A 225 9.30 35.49 18.13
C THR A 225 10.37 34.47 17.74
N ARG A 226 10.00 33.38 17.05
CA ARG A 226 10.90 32.24 16.82
C ARG A 226 11.16 31.88 15.36
N THR A 227 10.68 32.68 14.39
CA THR A 227 10.86 32.39 12.95
C THR A 227 12.28 31.94 12.57
N PRO A 228 13.38 32.65 12.92
CA PRO A 228 14.73 32.24 12.53
C PRO A 228 15.09 30.84 13.05
N ALA A 229 14.86 30.60 14.35
CA ALA A 229 15.15 29.32 14.98
C ALA A 229 14.30 28.17 14.41
N LEU A 230 13.05 28.43 14.03
CA LEU A 230 12.16 27.44 13.42
C LEU A 230 12.58 27.10 11.99
N LEU A 231 13.05 28.08 11.21
CA LEU A 231 13.64 27.86 9.88
C LEU A 231 14.93 27.04 9.97
N ASP A 232 15.80 27.38 10.92
CA ASP A 232 17.04 26.64 11.19
C ASP A 232 16.77 25.22 11.67
N ALA A 233 15.66 25.00 12.40
CA ALA A 233 15.19 23.66 12.76
C ALA A 233 14.55 22.88 11.60
N GLY A 234 14.41 23.49 10.41
CA GLY A 234 13.93 22.85 9.20
C GLY A 234 12.41 22.87 9.00
N LEU A 235 11.68 23.74 9.69
CA LEU A 235 10.23 23.87 9.49
C LEU A 235 9.90 24.72 8.24
N TRP A 236 8.77 24.40 7.59
CA TRP A 236 8.19 25.27 6.58
C TRP A 236 7.28 26.30 7.24
N LEU A 237 7.61 27.57 7.10
CA LEU A 237 6.82 28.68 7.65
C LEU A 237 6.16 29.49 6.53
N PRO A 238 4.97 30.06 6.76
CA PRO A 238 4.30 30.94 5.81
C PRO A 238 5.15 32.13 5.41
N GLY A 239 5.19 32.43 4.11
CA GLY A 239 5.93 33.58 3.57
C GLY A 239 7.45 33.49 3.72
N ALA A 240 7.98 32.39 4.24
CA ALA A 240 9.42 32.18 4.31
C ALA A 240 10.01 32.02 2.90
N PRO A 241 11.22 32.52 2.64
CA PRO A 241 11.88 32.34 1.36
C PRO A 241 12.11 30.86 1.04
N ALA A 242 12.36 30.52 -0.22
CA ALA A 242 12.83 29.18 -0.58
C ALA A 242 14.13 28.87 0.19
N PRO A 243 14.35 27.62 0.65
CA PRO A 243 15.60 27.27 1.29
C PRO A 243 16.75 27.29 0.28
N ASP A 244 17.91 27.75 0.72
CA ASP A 244 19.12 27.69 -0.10
C ASP A 244 19.44 26.23 -0.43
N VAL A 245 19.66 25.96 -1.72
CA VAL A 245 20.10 24.66 -2.20
C VAL A 245 21.63 24.67 -2.22
N PRO A 246 22.29 23.99 -1.27
CA PRO A 246 23.74 24.03 -1.20
C PRO A 246 24.35 23.26 -2.35
N VAL A 247 25.46 23.80 -2.84
CA VAL A 247 26.19 23.24 -3.96
C VAL A 247 26.87 21.94 -3.51
N LEU A 248 26.49 20.83 -4.14
CA LEU A 248 27.18 19.55 -4.01
C LEU A 248 28.11 19.37 -5.21
N ARG A 249 29.41 19.28 -4.97
CA ARG A 249 30.41 18.92 -5.98
C ARG A 249 31.09 17.63 -5.57
N VAL A 250 31.30 16.74 -6.54
CA VAL A 250 32.10 15.54 -6.38
C VAL A 250 33.29 15.70 -7.31
N GLU A 251 34.49 15.78 -6.75
CA GLU A 251 35.72 15.76 -7.54
C GLU A 251 35.84 14.38 -8.20
N ASP A 252 35.77 14.36 -9.54
CA ASP A 252 35.86 13.14 -10.32
C ASP A 252 36.70 13.42 -11.57
N ASP A 253 37.90 12.84 -11.64
CA ASP A 253 38.80 12.91 -12.80
C ASP A 253 38.35 12.00 -13.96
N SER A 254 37.26 11.27 -13.77
CA SER A 254 36.71 10.35 -14.76
C SER A 254 35.94 11.13 -15.84
N PRO A 255 36.16 10.88 -17.14
CA PRO A 255 35.41 11.54 -18.19
C PRO A 255 33.90 11.26 -18.03
N PRO A 256 33.03 12.24 -18.34
CA PRO A 256 31.58 12.02 -18.30
C PRO A 256 31.22 10.79 -19.13
N ALA A 257 30.37 9.92 -18.58
CA ALA A 257 29.95 8.69 -19.25
C ALA A 257 29.40 9.04 -20.64
N ARG A 258 29.90 8.35 -21.66
CA ARG A 258 29.57 8.58 -23.08
C ARG A 258 28.05 8.51 -23.30
N GLY A 259 27.48 9.62 -23.78
CA GLY A 259 26.10 9.76 -24.21
C GLY A 259 25.82 11.21 -24.60
N ALA A 260 26.49 11.70 -25.65
CA ALA A 260 26.17 12.99 -26.24
C ALA A 260 24.86 12.85 -27.04
N VAL A 261 23.89 13.72 -26.74
CA VAL A 261 22.52 13.87 -27.32
C VAL A 261 21.42 13.05 -26.61
N GLY A 262 20.59 13.78 -25.84
CA GLY A 262 19.25 13.43 -25.32
C GLY A 262 18.94 11.96 -25.07
N GLY A 263 19.20 11.46 -23.86
CA GLY A 263 18.97 10.05 -23.48
C GLY A 263 17.50 9.61 -23.44
N LEU A 264 16.55 10.48 -23.81
CA LEU A 264 15.12 10.20 -23.94
C LEU A 264 14.55 10.90 -25.18
N VAL A 265 13.89 10.14 -26.03
CA VAL A 265 13.09 10.62 -27.16
C VAL A 265 11.73 9.95 -27.10
N ALA A 266 10.65 10.74 -27.03
CA ALA A 266 9.29 10.28 -27.22
C ALA A 266 8.69 10.98 -28.44
N GLU A 267 8.10 10.20 -29.34
CA GLU A 267 7.52 10.66 -30.61
C GLU A 267 6.07 10.17 -30.73
N ASP A 268 5.14 11.09 -31.01
CA ASP A 268 3.69 10.86 -31.16
C ASP A 268 3.12 9.96 -30.03
N LEU A 269 3.59 10.19 -28.80
CA LEU A 269 3.35 9.27 -27.71
C LEU A 269 1.91 9.38 -27.20
N THR A 270 1.16 8.28 -27.29
CA THR A 270 -0.14 8.15 -26.63
C THR A 270 -0.03 7.19 -25.45
N VAL A 271 -0.43 7.67 -24.28
CA VAL A 271 -0.37 6.93 -23.02
C VAL A 271 -1.78 6.68 -22.51
N ARG A 272 -2.05 5.45 -22.06
CA ARG A 272 -3.31 5.07 -21.42
C ARG A 272 -3.07 4.65 -19.96
N ALA A 273 -3.96 5.09 -19.08
CA ALA A 273 -3.98 4.63 -17.69
C ALA A 273 -4.39 3.16 -17.67
N PRO A 274 -3.60 2.27 -17.03
CA PRO A 274 -3.97 0.88 -16.90
C PRO A 274 -5.20 0.76 -16.00
N THR A 275 -6.25 0.14 -16.50
CA THR A 275 -7.42 -0.25 -15.71
C THR A 275 -7.24 -1.66 -15.15
N PRO A 276 -7.93 -2.02 -14.05
CA PRO A 276 -8.07 -3.42 -13.63
C PRO A 276 -8.63 -4.33 -14.74
N GLU A 277 -9.28 -3.74 -15.74
CA GLU A 277 -9.86 -4.40 -16.92
C GLU A 277 -8.88 -4.53 -18.09
N ASP A 278 -7.86 -3.67 -18.21
CA ASP A 278 -6.77 -3.85 -19.20
C ASP A 278 -5.97 -5.14 -18.92
N ARG A 279 -5.95 -5.59 -17.65
CA ARG A 279 -5.51 -6.94 -17.23
C ARG A 279 -6.34 -8.08 -17.85
N ARG A 280 -7.42 -7.77 -18.58
CA ARG A 280 -8.38 -8.68 -19.23
C ARG A 280 -8.37 -8.61 -20.77
N GLY A 281 -7.46 -7.83 -21.37
CA GLY A 281 -7.22 -7.86 -22.83
C GLY A 281 -8.17 -6.99 -23.67
N VAL A 282 -9.02 -6.18 -23.03
CA VAL A 282 -9.76 -5.11 -23.70
C VAL A 282 -9.11 -3.80 -23.26
N ALA A 283 -8.52 -3.04 -24.18
CA ALA A 283 -7.87 -1.77 -23.88
C ALA A 283 -8.91 -0.66 -23.68
N THR A 284 -9.63 -0.69 -22.54
CA THR A 284 -10.56 0.37 -22.12
C THR A 284 -9.87 1.48 -21.33
N GLY A 285 -8.56 1.33 -21.06
CA GLY A 285 -7.73 2.33 -20.39
C GLY A 285 -7.93 3.73 -20.94
N ARG A 286 -8.19 4.67 -20.04
CA ARG A 286 -8.38 6.09 -20.34
C ARG A 286 -7.10 6.67 -20.96
N VAL A 287 -7.23 7.45 -22.03
CA VAL A 287 -6.11 8.23 -22.58
C VAL A 287 -5.71 9.32 -21.57
N VAL A 288 -4.45 9.23 -21.14
CA VAL A 288 -3.79 10.16 -20.20
C VAL A 288 -3.14 11.30 -20.98
N VAL A 289 -2.42 10.94 -22.05
CA VAL A 289 -1.74 11.83 -22.97
C VAL A 289 -1.94 11.28 -24.39
N ALA A 290 -2.13 12.16 -25.37
CA ALA A 290 -2.20 11.82 -26.79
C ALA A 290 -1.24 12.70 -27.59
N GLY A 291 -0.47 12.09 -28.50
CA GLY A 291 0.43 12.80 -29.41
C GLY A 291 1.52 13.63 -28.74
N LEU A 292 2.15 13.11 -27.68
CA LEU A 292 3.25 13.81 -27.00
C LEU A 292 4.57 13.59 -27.71
N ASP A 293 5.16 14.68 -28.19
CA ASP A 293 6.56 14.75 -28.59
C ASP A 293 7.41 15.34 -27.46
N LEU A 294 8.41 14.58 -27.01
CA LEU A 294 9.29 14.97 -25.91
C LEU A 294 10.74 14.55 -26.18
N VAL A 295 11.59 15.55 -26.44
CA VAL A 295 13.04 15.38 -26.55
C VAL A 295 13.70 16.36 -25.61
N PRO A 296 14.09 15.95 -24.39
CA PRO A 296 14.80 16.83 -23.47
C PRO A 296 16.29 16.97 -23.84
N ALA A 297 16.84 18.15 -23.63
CA ALA A 297 18.28 18.39 -23.74
C ALA A 297 19.04 17.70 -22.58
N PRO A 298 20.32 17.36 -22.77
CA PRO A 298 21.19 16.94 -21.67
C PRO A 298 21.20 18.00 -20.56
N GLY A 299 21.02 17.58 -19.31
CA GLY A 299 20.93 18.48 -18.16
C GLY A 299 19.63 19.29 -18.06
N GLU A 300 18.62 19.04 -18.91
CA GLU A 300 17.31 19.68 -18.78
C GLU A 300 16.47 19.04 -17.65
N VAL A 301 15.83 19.87 -16.84
CA VAL A 301 14.83 19.47 -15.85
C VAL A 301 13.42 19.70 -16.38
N VAL A 302 12.67 18.62 -16.59
CA VAL A 302 11.27 18.64 -17.03
C VAL A 302 10.35 18.30 -15.86
N ALA A 303 9.56 19.27 -15.41
CA ALA A 303 8.55 19.07 -14.38
C ALA A 303 7.20 18.63 -14.97
N LEU A 304 6.63 17.57 -14.43
CA LEU A 304 5.31 17.04 -14.73
C LEU A 304 4.35 17.43 -13.61
N THR A 305 3.32 18.18 -13.96
CA THR A 305 2.34 18.73 -13.02
C THR A 305 0.91 18.38 -13.45
N GLY A 306 -0.04 18.49 -12.52
CA GLY A 306 -1.46 18.20 -12.76
C GLY A 306 -2.08 17.39 -11.62
N PRO A 307 -3.41 17.32 -11.46
CA PRO A 307 -4.05 16.72 -10.28
C PRO A 307 -3.64 15.26 -10.00
N SER A 308 -3.89 14.75 -8.78
CA SER A 308 -3.75 13.31 -8.52
C SER A 308 -4.65 12.52 -9.47
N GLY A 309 -4.16 11.39 -9.98
CA GLY A 309 -4.90 10.59 -10.95
C GLY A 309 -4.94 11.16 -12.39
N SER A 310 -4.27 12.30 -12.67
CA SER A 310 -4.10 12.80 -14.05
C SER A 310 -3.23 11.90 -14.93
N GLY A 311 -2.50 10.95 -14.33
CA GLY A 311 -1.67 9.96 -15.04
C GLY A 311 -0.18 10.30 -15.09
N LYS A 312 0.35 11.18 -14.22
CA LYS A 312 1.79 11.52 -14.11
C LYS A 312 2.67 10.27 -13.99
N THR A 313 2.40 9.43 -12.99
CA THR A 313 3.11 8.16 -12.78
C THR A 313 2.97 7.22 -13.97
N THR A 314 1.81 7.19 -14.63
CA THR A 314 1.59 6.38 -15.84
C THR A 314 2.49 6.86 -16.99
N LEU A 315 2.55 8.18 -17.24
CA LEU A 315 3.42 8.76 -18.25
C LEU A 315 4.89 8.48 -17.94
N LEU A 316 5.33 8.68 -16.69
CA LEU A 316 6.70 8.37 -16.27
C LEU A 316 7.05 6.89 -16.48
N ARG A 317 6.13 5.97 -16.17
CA ARG A 317 6.31 4.52 -16.42
C ARG A 317 6.41 4.22 -17.92
N THR A 318 5.63 4.89 -18.77
CA THR A 318 5.73 4.71 -20.22
C THR A 318 7.05 5.27 -20.77
N LEU A 319 7.45 6.48 -20.35
CA LEU A 319 8.72 7.09 -20.75
C LEU A 319 9.93 6.26 -20.29
N THR A 320 9.80 5.50 -19.21
CA THR A 320 10.85 4.60 -18.73
C THR A 320 10.74 3.16 -19.23
N GLY A 321 9.86 2.90 -20.20
CA GLY A 321 9.66 1.58 -20.81
C GLY A 321 9.12 0.52 -19.86
N LEU A 322 8.59 0.90 -18.69
CA LEU A 322 7.90 0.02 -17.75
C LEU A 322 6.47 -0.29 -18.16
N GLN A 323 5.90 0.56 -19.01
CA GLN A 323 4.58 0.37 -19.59
C GLN A 323 4.68 0.60 -21.10
N ALA A 324 4.12 -0.32 -21.89
CA ALA A 324 4.03 -0.12 -23.33
C ALA A 324 3.14 1.10 -23.66
N PRO A 325 3.53 1.95 -24.61
CA PRO A 325 2.66 3.02 -25.10
C PRO A 325 1.44 2.45 -25.84
N ALA A 326 0.36 3.21 -25.89
CA ALA A 326 -0.82 2.85 -26.69
C ALA A 326 -0.57 3.09 -28.19
N SER A 327 0.16 4.15 -28.52
CA SER A 327 0.74 4.44 -29.84
C SER A 327 1.98 5.32 -29.68
N GLY A 328 2.74 5.48 -30.75
CA GLY A 328 4.01 6.22 -30.73
C GLY A 328 5.19 5.38 -30.27
N ARG A 329 6.34 6.03 -30.09
CA ARG A 329 7.61 5.39 -29.75
C ARG A 329 8.33 6.12 -28.62
N VAL A 330 9.00 5.35 -27.76
CA VAL A 330 9.97 5.87 -26.77
C VAL A 330 11.32 5.22 -27.03
N VAL A 331 12.36 6.03 -27.20
CA VAL A 331 13.77 5.63 -27.19
C VAL A 331 14.38 6.16 -25.91
N LEU A 332 15.06 5.29 -25.17
CA LEU A 332 15.57 5.60 -23.84
C LEU A 332 16.91 4.90 -23.62
N ASP A 333 17.90 5.69 -23.21
CA ASP A 333 19.20 5.19 -22.79
C ASP A 333 19.10 4.51 -21.44
N ARG A 334 19.79 3.37 -21.31
CA ARG A 334 19.78 2.54 -20.10
C ARG A 334 21.19 2.42 -19.53
N PRO A 335 21.33 2.26 -18.20
CA PRO A 335 20.26 2.22 -17.20
C PRO A 335 19.76 3.62 -16.79
N VAL A 336 18.56 3.64 -16.22
CA VAL A 336 17.87 4.87 -15.81
C VAL A 336 17.90 4.97 -14.29
N GLY A 337 18.14 6.18 -13.78
CA GLY A 337 17.90 6.48 -12.38
C GLY A 337 16.40 6.63 -12.17
N TRP A 338 15.80 5.85 -11.26
CA TRP A 338 14.36 5.93 -11.00
C TRP A 338 14.09 5.95 -9.50
N VAL A 339 13.33 6.95 -9.06
CA VAL A 339 12.77 7.07 -7.71
C VAL A 339 11.24 7.04 -7.83
N PRO A 340 10.58 5.92 -7.49
CA PRO A 340 9.12 5.82 -7.54
C PRO A 340 8.49 6.59 -6.36
N GLN A 341 7.18 6.83 -6.46
CA GLN A 341 6.38 7.45 -5.39
C GLN A 341 6.54 6.73 -4.03
N HIS A 342 6.58 5.39 -4.04
CA HIS A 342 6.85 4.54 -2.87
C HIS A 342 8.31 4.07 -2.85
N ALA A 343 9.24 5.04 -2.80
CA ALA A 343 10.67 4.79 -2.90
C ALA A 343 11.21 3.85 -1.81
N GLU A 344 10.60 3.86 -0.62
CA GLU A 344 10.93 3.01 0.52
C GLU A 344 10.82 1.50 0.24
N GLN A 345 10.02 1.12 -0.76
CA GLN A 345 9.83 -0.29 -1.14
C GLN A 345 10.99 -0.80 -2.01
N THR A 346 11.82 0.08 -2.57
CA THR A 346 12.83 -0.30 -3.59
C THR A 346 14.10 -0.92 -3.01
N VAL A 347 14.24 -0.86 -1.69
CA VAL A 347 15.43 -1.23 -0.94
C VAL A 347 15.50 -2.74 -0.74
N THR A 348 16.64 -3.35 -1.06
CA THR A 348 16.79 -4.82 -1.06
C THR A 348 18.11 -5.33 -0.48
N ARG A 349 19.13 -4.46 -0.40
CA ARG A 349 20.46 -4.85 0.07
C ARG A 349 20.56 -4.88 1.59
N ARG A 350 21.67 -5.43 2.09
CA ARG A 350 21.90 -5.65 3.52
C ARG A 350 22.45 -4.42 4.22
N THR A 351 23.14 -3.55 3.48
CA THR A 351 23.66 -2.27 3.98
C THR A 351 23.24 -1.11 3.09
N VAL A 352 23.20 0.09 3.67
CA VAL A 352 22.91 1.34 2.94
C VAL A 352 23.93 1.56 1.82
N GLU A 353 25.22 1.33 2.09
CA GLU A 353 26.28 1.45 1.09
C GLU A 353 26.11 0.45 -0.06
N GLU A 354 25.79 -0.82 0.22
CA GLU A 354 25.53 -1.83 -0.82
C GLU A 354 24.34 -1.45 -1.70
N GLU A 355 23.28 -0.86 -1.14
CA GLU A 355 22.11 -0.42 -1.90
C GLU A 355 22.47 0.71 -2.87
N VAL A 356 23.23 1.71 -2.40
CA VAL A 356 23.66 2.83 -3.24
C VAL A 356 24.58 2.39 -4.37
N LEU A 357 25.51 1.47 -4.09
CA LEU A 357 26.49 1.00 -5.06
C LEU A 357 25.97 -0.13 -5.97
N ALA A 358 24.77 -0.64 -5.74
CA ALA A 358 24.25 -1.84 -6.40
C ALA A 358 24.32 -1.77 -7.93
N THR A 359 23.87 -0.66 -8.52
CA THR A 359 23.90 -0.46 -9.98
C THR A 359 25.33 -0.26 -10.48
N SER A 360 26.11 0.61 -9.83
CA SER A 360 27.51 0.87 -10.22
C SER A 360 28.38 -0.39 -10.18
N THR A 361 28.14 -1.28 -9.22
CA THR A 361 28.87 -2.57 -9.12
C THR A 361 28.57 -3.49 -10.29
N VAL A 362 27.36 -3.45 -10.84
CA VAL A 362 26.98 -4.25 -12.02
C VAL A 362 27.54 -3.62 -13.30
N LEU A 363 27.45 -2.30 -13.44
CA LEU A 363 27.93 -1.59 -14.64
C LEU A 363 29.46 -1.57 -14.77
N HIS A 364 30.16 -1.49 -13.64
CA HIS A 364 31.61 -1.32 -13.57
C HIS A 364 32.29 -2.54 -12.94
N ALA A 365 31.73 -3.74 -13.11
CA ALA A 365 32.27 -4.97 -12.55
C ALA A 365 33.74 -5.21 -12.93
N ASP A 366 34.12 -4.80 -14.15
CA ASP A 366 35.45 -4.97 -14.72
C ASP A 366 36.31 -3.69 -14.66
N ASP A 367 35.83 -2.62 -14.00
CA ASP A 367 36.53 -1.33 -13.89
C ASP A 367 36.65 -0.89 -12.41
N PRO A 368 37.75 -1.28 -11.73
CA PRO A 368 38.00 -0.91 -10.34
C PRO A 368 38.10 0.61 -10.11
N ALA A 369 38.57 1.38 -11.10
CA ALA A 369 38.73 2.82 -10.99
C ALA A 369 37.36 3.52 -11.00
N ALA A 370 36.48 3.12 -11.93
CA ALA A 370 35.09 3.59 -11.96
C ALA A 370 34.32 3.19 -10.70
N LEU A 371 34.54 1.99 -10.17
CA LEU A 371 33.92 1.57 -8.91
C LEU A 371 34.43 2.40 -7.70
N ALA A 372 35.72 2.75 -7.67
CA ALA A 372 36.28 3.63 -6.65
C ALA A 372 35.70 5.06 -6.75
N ALA A 373 35.52 5.58 -7.97
CA ALA A 373 34.84 6.85 -8.20
C ALA A 373 33.38 6.81 -7.73
N ALA A 374 32.65 5.73 -8.05
CA ALA A 374 31.28 5.51 -7.57
C ALA A 374 31.20 5.47 -6.03
N ARG A 375 32.19 4.88 -5.33
CA ARG A 375 32.27 4.89 -3.85
C ARG A 375 32.49 6.29 -3.28
N ARG A 376 33.37 7.10 -3.88
CA ARG A 376 33.56 8.51 -3.47
C ARG A 376 32.27 9.30 -3.65
N ARG A 377 31.62 9.15 -4.81
CA ARG A 377 30.32 9.75 -5.10
C ARG A 377 29.23 9.30 -4.12
N ALA A 378 29.14 8.01 -3.84
CA ALA A 378 28.20 7.46 -2.87
C ALA A 378 28.38 8.11 -1.49
N THR A 379 29.63 8.28 -1.05
CA THR A 379 29.95 8.91 0.24
C THR A 379 29.51 10.37 0.27
N ALA A 380 29.78 11.15 -0.79
CA ALA A 380 29.38 12.55 -0.89
C ALA A 380 27.85 12.71 -0.92
N VAL A 381 27.14 11.90 -1.73
CA VAL A 381 25.69 11.92 -1.85
C VAL A 381 25.02 11.49 -0.53
N LEU A 382 25.50 10.42 0.11
CA LEU A 382 25.01 9.99 1.42
C LEU A 382 25.28 11.03 2.50
N GLY A 383 26.43 11.71 2.47
CA GLY A 383 26.74 12.83 3.34
C GLY A 383 25.73 13.97 3.20
N ARG A 384 25.45 14.37 1.96
CA ARG A 384 24.48 15.44 1.67
C ARG A 384 23.06 15.10 2.13
N LEU A 385 22.67 13.83 2.01
CA LEU A 385 21.35 13.34 2.42
C LEU A 385 21.26 13.00 3.92
N GLY A 386 22.30 13.28 4.71
CA GLY A 386 22.32 13.00 6.15
C GLY A 386 22.38 11.51 6.51
N LEU A 387 22.83 10.66 5.58
CA LEU A 387 22.86 9.20 5.71
C LEU A 387 24.27 8.63 5.91
N ALA A 388 25.33 9.46 5.90
CA ALA A 388 26.71 8.99 6.03
C ALA A 388 26.95 8.10 7.26
N ARG A 389 26.41 8.49 8.43
CA ARG A 389 26.52 7.70 9.67
C ARG A 389 25.81 6.33 9.61
N LEU A 390 24.89 6.17 8.65
CA LEU A 390 24.08 4.97 8.46
C LEU A 390 24.59 4.10 7.31
N ALA A 391 25.73 4.44 6.68
CA ALA A 391 26.25 3.71 5.52
C ALA A 391 26.38 2.19 5.73
N ARG A 392 26.72 1.77 6.96
CA ARG A 392 26.84 0.34 7.35
C ARG A 392 25.59 -0.23 8.02
N ALA A 393 24.59 0.59 8.31
CA ALA A 393 23.36 0.15 8.93
C ALA A 393 22.54 -0.71 7.96
N ASN A 394 21.65 -1.54 8.50
CA ASN A 394 20.71 -2.26 7.67
C ASN A 394 19.66 -1.27 7.13
N PRO A 395 19.41 -1.22 5.81
CA PRO A 395 18.44 -0.29 5.25
C PRO A 395 17.03 -0.44 5.82
N TYR A 396 16.65 -1.61 6.34
CA TYR A 396 15.36 -1.85 6.97
C TYR A 396 15.22 -1.26 8.38
N GLU A 397 16.31 -0.78 8.99
CA GLU A 397 16.31 -0.04 10.26
C GLU A 397 16.10 1.47 10.08
N LEU A 398 16.23 1.95 8.84
CA LEU A 398 15.97 3.33 8.46
C LEU A 398 14.48 3.65 8.57
N SER A 399 14.17 4.89 8.95
CA SER A 399 12.84 5.48 8.82
C SER A 399 12.42 5.58 7.35
N GLY A 400 11.11 5.67 7.07
CA GLY A 400 10.60 5.79 5.70
C GLY A 400 11.21 6.99 4.93
N GLY A 401 11.37 8.14 5.60
CA GLY A 401 12.04 9.31 5.02
C GLY A 401 13.52 9.08 4.71
N GLU A 402 14.25 8.40 5.61
CA GLU A 402 15.64 7.99 5.36
C GLU A 402 15.74 7.00 4.18
N GLN A 403 14.79 6.07 4.04
CA GLN A 403 14.74 5.15 2.90
C GLN A 403 14.44 5.84 1.57
N ARG A 404 13.55 6.85 1.57
CA ARG A 404 13.28 7.66 0.38
C ARG A 404 14.54 8.41 -0.08
N ARG A 405 15.31 8.97 0.86
CA ARG A 405 16.62 9.58 0.57
C ARG A 405 17.63 8.55 0.07
N LEU A 406 17.67 7.35 0.66
CA LEU A 406 18.52 6.26 0.19
C LEU A 406 18.20 5.87 -1.26
N ALA A 407 16.91 5.76 -1.61
CA ALA A 407 16.50 5.45 -2.98
C ALA A 407 16.97 6.52 -3.99
N LEU A 408 16.91 7.80 -3.64
CA LEU A 408 17.47 8.88 -4.45
C LEU A 408 18.99 8.74 -4.64
N ALA A 409 19.73 8.45 -3.56
CA ALA A 409 21.16 8.19 -3.64
C ALA A 409 21.47 7.03 -4.59
N ALA A 410 20.72 5.93 -4.45
CA ALA A 410 20.89 4.73 -5.26
C ALA A 410 20.51 4.95 -6.74
N ALA A 411 19.63 5.91 -7.02
CA ALA A 411 19.23 6.29 -8.38
C ALA A 411 20.25 7.19 -9.10
N VAL A 412 21.10 7.94 -8.38
CA VAL A 412 22.00 8.95 -8.99
C VAL A 412 23.48 8.55 -9.02
N VAL A 413 23.92 7.63 -8.15
CA VAL A 413 25.35 7.34 -7.98
C VAL A 413 26.00 6.68 -9.20
N HIS A 414 25.23 5.97 -10.01
CA HIS A 414 25.73 5.38 -11.25
C HIS A 414 25.74 6.35 -12.45
N ARG A 415 25.50 7.65 -12.23
CA ARG A 415 25.50 8.72 -13.24
C ARG A 415 24.62 8.39 -14.46
N PRO A 416 23.29 8.22 -14.26
CA PRO A 416 22.40 7.91 -15.37
C PRO A 416 22.32 9.05 -16.38
N SER A 417 22.04 8.73 -17.65
CA SER A 417 21.71 9.74 -18.67
C SER A 417 20.32 10.35 -18.43
N VAL A 418 19.41 9.57 -17.86
CA VAL A 418 18.06 9.99 -17.49
C VAL A 418 17.77 9.63 -16.03
N LEU A 419 17.38 10.62 -15.24
CA LEU A 419 16.90 10.49 -13.88
C LEU A 419 15.41 10.81 -13.84
N VAL A 420 14.61 9.91 -13.28
CA VAL A 420 13.17 10.07 -13.15
C VAL A 420 12.75 10.00 -11.70
N LEU A 421 12.01 11.02 -11.27
CA LEU A 421 11.63 11.26 -9.89
C LEU A 421 10.12 11.43 -9.79
N ASP A 422 9.44 10.55 -9.07
CA ASP A 422 8.00 10.64 -8.85
C ASP A 422 7.72 11.18 -7.44
N GLU A 423 7.35 12.47 -7.35
CA GLU A 423 7.08 13.20 -6.09
C GLU A 423 8.23 13.18 -5.05
N PRO A 424 9.49 13.49 -5.44
CA PRO A 424 10.68 13.26 -4.61
C PRO A 424 10.75 14.13 -3.34
N THR A 425 10.09 15.29 -3.34
CA THR A 425 10.16 16.29 -2.25
C THR A 425 8.97 16.25 -1.31
N VAL A 426 7.97 15.41 -1.57
CA VAL A 426 6.75 15.41 -0.75
C VAL A 426 7.00 14.79 0.63
N GLY A 427 6.35 15.35 1.65
CA GLY A 427 6.49 14.93 3.04
C GLY A 427 7.91 15.13 3.60
N GLN A 428 8.71 16.01 2.98
CA GLN A 428 10.03 16.36 3.47
C GLN A 428 10.00 17.67 4.24
N ASP A 429 10.76 17.72 5.34
CA ASP A 429 11.09 18.98 6.00
C ASP A 429 11.97 19.86 5.09
N ARG A 430 12.14 21.12 5.49
CA ARG A 430 12.80 22.15 4.68
C ARG A 430 14.26 21.83 4.38
N GLN A 431 14.99 21.27 5.35
CA GLN A 431 16.40 20.92 5.18
C GLN A 431 16.56 19.71 4.25
N THR A 432 15.70 18.71 4.44
CA THR A 432 15.70 17.51 3.62
C THR A 432 15.32 17.82 2.18
N TRP A 433 14.35 18.72 1.97
CA TRP A 433 14.02 19.25 0.66
C TRP A 433 15.25 19.84 -0.04
N ALA A 434 16.00 20.71 0.65
CA ALA A 434 17.21 21.33 0.09
C ALA A 434 18.30 20.29 -0.19
N ALA A 435 18.41 19.24 0.62
CA ALA A 435 19.31 18.13 0.37
C ALA A 435 18.93 17.30 -0.87
N VAL A 436 17.64 17.03 -1.07
CA VAL A 436 17.13 16.36 -2.27
C VAL A 436 17.41 17.20 -3.51
N GLN A 437 17.11 18.50 -3.46
CA GLN A 437 17.38 19.41 -4.57
C GLN A 437 18.87 19.54 -4.89
N ALA A 438 19.75 19.52 -3.89
CA ALA A 438 21.20 19.53 -4.13
C ALA A 438 21.67 18.30 -4.92
N VAL A 439 21.03 17.14 -4.73
CA VAL A 439 21.32 15.92 -5.48
C VAL A 439 20.76 15.98 -6.90
N VAL A 440 19.57 16.58 -7.08
CA VAL A 440 19.00 16.84 -8.42
C VAL A 440 19.90 17.79 -9.21
N GLU A 441 20.37 18.87 -8.56
CA GLU A 441 21.28 19.84 -9.17
C GLU A 441 22.63 19.21 -9.53
N LEU A 442 23.16 18.31 -8.68
CA LEU A 442 24.36 17.53 -9.02
C LEU A 442 24.15 16.75 -10.32
N ALA A 443 23.05 16.00 -10.43
CA ALA A 443 22.74 15.23 -11.64
C ALA A 443 22.60 16.14 -12.87
N ARG A 444 21.85 17.24 -12.71
CA ARG A 444 21.66 18.26 -13.74
C ARG A 444 22.99 18.81 -14.26
N SER A 445 23.87 19.22 -13.35
CA SER A 445 25.17 19.82 -13.67
C SER A 445 26.13 18.86 -14.39
N GLU A 446 25.88 17.55 -14.28
CA GLU A 446 26.63 16.49 -14.96
C GLU A 446 26.02 16.09 -16.30
N GLY A 447 24.96 16.77 -16.74
CA GLY A 447 24.29 16.52 -18.02
C GLY A 447 23.20 15.45 -17.96
N THR A 448 22.83 14.95 -16.77
CA THR A 448 21.69 14.04 -16.63
C THR A 448 20.38 14.78 -16.90
N THR A 449 19.58 14.30 -17.84
CA THR A 449 18.20 14.76 -18.04
C THR A 449 17.35 14.34 -16.85
N VAL A 450 16.57 15.25 -16.25
CA VAL A 450 15.73 14.98 -15.09
C VAL A 450 14.25 15.10 -15.46
N LEU A 451 13.48 14.05 -15.29
CA LEU A 451 12.01 14.09 -15.31
C LEU A 451 11.49 14.05 -13.88
N VAL A 452 10.70 15.04 -13.46
CA VAL A 452 10.18 15.09 -12.09
C VAL A 452 8.67 15.30 -12.06
N SER A 453 7.91 14.36 -11.51
CA SER A 453 6.52 14.61 -11.10
C SER A 453 6.52 15.40 -9.80
N THR A 454 5.78 16.51 -9.76
CA THR A 454 5.66 17.30 -8.53
C THR A 454 4.40 18.16 -8.47
N HIS A 455 3.96 18.44 -7.24
CA HIS A 455 3.03 19.53 -6.90
C HIS A 455 3.69 20.71 -6.17
N ASP A 456 5.00 20.64 -5.97
CA ASP A 456 5.73 21.63 -5.20
C ASP A 456 6.13 22.82 -6.09
N PRO A 457 5.59 24.02 -5.83
CA PRO A 457 5.92 25.20 -6.63
C PRO A 457 7.43 25.49 -6.65
N LEU A 458 8.15 25.22 -5.55
CA LEU A 458 9.58 25.46 -5.47
C LEU A 458 10.40 24.53 -6.38
N VAL A 459 9.88 23.36 -6.72
CA VAL A 459 10.49 22.45 -7.69
C VAL A 459 10.12 22.86 -9.11
N VAL A 460 8.87 23.27 -9.34
CA VAL A 460 8.40 23.78 -10.63
C VAL A 460 9.17 25.03 -11.06
N ASP A 461 9.41 25.96 -10.13
CA ASP A 461 10.16 27.20 -10.38
C ASP A 461 11.63 26.95 -10.77
N ARG A 462 12.17 25.76 -10.46
CA ARG A 462 13.53 25.34 -10.81
C ARG A 462 13.61 24.50 -12.07
N ALA A 463 12.46 24.15 -12.67
CA ALA A 463 12.41 23.35 -13.89
C ALA A 463 12.62 24.22 -15.13
N ASP A 464 13.32 23.67 -16.12
CA ASP A 464 13.54 24.33 -17.41
C ASP A 464 12.31 24.26 -18.30
N ARG A 465 11.52 23.19 -18.14
CA ARG A 465 10.26 22.98 -18.88
C ARG A 465 9.20 22.37 -17.96
N VAL A 466 7.95 22.80 -18.13
CA VAL A 466 6.81 22.28 -17.37
C VAL A 466 5.77 21.67 -18.31
N LEU A 467 5.46 20.40 -18.11
CA LEU A 467 4.39 19.66 -18.77
C LEU A 467 3.19 19.56 -17.82
N ARG A 468 2.04 20.09 -18.23
CA ARG A 468 0.80 20.06 -17.45
C ARG A 468 -0.13 18.99 -18.00
N LEU A 469 -0.44 17.98 -17.18
CA LEU A 469 -1.45 16.97 -17.51
C LEU A 469 -2.84 17.47 -17.11
N GLY A 470 -3.81 17.24 -18.00
CA GLY A 470 -5.19 17.70 -17.83
C GLY A 470 -5.94 17.03 -16.67
N GLU A 471 -7.05 17.64 -16.27
CA GLU A 471 -7.89 17.12 -15.19
C GLU A 471 -8.47 15.74 -15.52
N PRO A 472 -8.67 14.89 -14.50
CA PRO A 472 -9.46 13.71 -14.70
C PRO A 472 -10.88 14.12 -15.17
N ALA A 473 -11.41 13.54 -16.26
CA ALA A 473 -12.86 13.55 -16.49
C ALA A 473 -13.50 12.98 -15.22
N VAL A 474 -14.15 13.85 -14.46
CA VAL A 474 -14.78 13.52 -13.17
C VAL A 474 -15.76 12.39 -13.45
N ALA A 475 -15.62 11.27 -12.73
CA ALA A 475 -16.62 10.22 -12.76
C ALA A 475 -17.95 10.87 -12.35
N THR A 476 -18.90 10.92 -13.27
CA THR A 476 -20.18 11.59 -13.07
C THR A 476 -20.81 11.08 -11.76
N PRO A 477 -21.10 11.95 -10.78
CA PRO A 477 -21.71 11.51 -9.54
C PRO A 477 -23.05 10.85 -9.88
N LEU A 478 -23.24 9.60 -9.46
CA LEU A 478 -24.54 8.95 -9.57
C LEU A 478 -25.52 9.74 -8.70
N THR A 479 -26.53 10.33 -9.33
CA THR A 479 -27.51 11.27 -8.74
C THR A 479 -28.53 10.64 -7.81
N SER A 480 -28.32 9.40 -7.36
CA SER A 480 -29.17 8.76 -6.36
C SER A 480 -28.33 8.20 -5.23
N ARG A 481 -28.38 8.87 -4.06
CA ARG A 481 -27.87 8.36 -2.78
C ARG A 481 -28.95 7.47 -2.16
N PRO A 482 -28.76 6.16 -2.01
CA PRO A 482 -29.52 5.40 -1.04
C PRO A 482 -29.02 5.72 0.38
N ASP A 483 -29.91 6.21 1.25
CA ASP A 483 -29.64 6.65 2.63
C ASP A 483 -29.28 5.52 3.64
N HIS A 484 -28.90 4.34 3.15
CA HIS A 484 -28.64 3.18 3.98
C HIS A 484 -27.31 2.55 3.58
N VAL A 485 -26.49 2.18 4.57
CA VAL A 485 -25.36 1.27 4.39
C VAL A 485 -25.93 -0.06 3.89
N PRO A 486 -25.83 -0.40 2.60
CA PRO A 486 -26.42 -1.64 2.12
C PRO A 486 -25.62 -2.81 2.68
N GLY A 487 -26.28 -3.96 2.83
CA GLY A 487 -25.56 -5.23 2.86
C GLY A 487 -24.72 -5.41 1.60
N PRO A 488 -23.89 -6.46 1.50
CA PRO A 488 -23.10 -6.72 0.30
C PRO A 488 -24.01 -6.59 -0.93
N VAL A 489 -23.75 -5.59 -1.76
CA VAL A 489 -24.53 -5.41 -2.99
C VAL A 489 -24.20 -6.64 -3.83
N ASP A 490 -25.20 -7.46 -4.07
CA ASP A 490 -25.09 -8.55 -5.03
C ASP A 490 -24.86 -7.88 -6.39
N ASP A 491 -23.61 -7.85 -6.86
CA ASP A 491 -23.34 -7.44 -8.23
C ASP A 491 -24.11 -8.43 -9.13
N PRO A 492 -24.97 -7.96 -10.04
CA PRO A 492 -25.69 -8.84 -10.95
C PRO A 492 -24.74 -9.73 -11.78
N THR A 493 -23.48 -9.30 -11.96
CA THR A 493 -22.43 -10.06 -12.65
C THR A 493 -21.71 -11.10 -11.78
N ASP A 494 -21.93 -11.07 -10.46
CA ASP A 494 -21.31 -12.00 -9.54
C ASP A 494 -21.94 -13.40 -9.62
N PRO A 495 -21.10 -14.46 -9.55
CA PRO A 495 -21.56 -15.83 -9.70
C PRO A 495 -22.48 -16.22 -8.53
N PRO A 496 -23.49 -17.09 -8.75
CA PRO A 496 -24.44 -17.49 -7.72
C PRO A 496 -23.81 -17.94 -6.40
N LEU A 497 -22.68 -18.66 -6.44
CA LEU A 497 -21.96 -19.15 -5.27
C LEU A 497 -21.39 -18.03 -4.40
N SER A 498 -21.02 -16.89 -4.99
CA SER A 498 -20.53 -15.72 -4.24
C SER A 498 -21.63 -15.00 -3.45
N ARG A 499 -22.90 -15.32 -3.74
CA ARG A 499 -24.08 -14.82 -3.01
C ARG A 499 -24.55 -15.78 -1.91
N CYS A 500 -23.99 -17.00 -1.84
CA CYS A 500 -24.20 -17.93 -0.73
C CYS A 500 -23.41 -17.49 0.50
N ASN A 501 -23.83 -17.96 1.67
CA ASN A 501 -23.02 -17.89 2.88
C ASN A 501 -21.65 -18.55 2.62
N PRO A 502 -20.54 -17.87 2.95
CA PRO A 502 -19.21 -18.39 2.65
C PRO A 502 -18.89 -19.71 3.38
N LEU A 503 -19.53 -19.99 4.53
CA LEU A 503 -19.42 -21.31 5.16
C LEU A 503 -20.07 -22.41 4.34
N ALA A 504 -21.23 -22.13 3.72
CA ALA A 504 -21.88 -23.07 2.82
C ALA A 504 -21.04 -23.31 1.56
N ALA A 505 -20.38 -22.27 1.03
CA ALA A 505 -19.43 -22.41 -0.07
C ALA A 505 -18.20 -23.24 0.34
N LEU A 506 -17.64 -23.05 1.54
CA LEU A 506 -16.53 -23.87 2.06
C LEU A 506 -16.91 -25.35 2.20
N LEU A 507 -18.16 -25.66 2.57
CA LEU A 507 -18.65 -27.04 2.63
C LEU A 507 -18.65 -27.74 1.25
N VAL A 508 -18.75 -27.00 0.15
CA VAL A 508 -18.55 -27.56 -1.20
C VAL A 508 -17.11 -28.05 -1.37
N GLY A 509 -16.14 -27.23 -0.98
CA GLY A 509 -14.71 -27.59 -1.03
C GLY A 509 -14.36 -28.75 -0.10
N VAL A 510 -14.89 -28.75 1.14
CA VAL A 510 -14.70 -29.84 2.10
C VAL A 510 -15.34 -31.15 1.61
N GLY A 511 -16.57 -31.08 1.10
CA GLY A 511 -17.26 -32.23 0.52
C GLY A 511 -16.49 -32.84 -0.65
N ALA A 512 -15.98 -32.01 -1.56
CA ALA A 512 -15.12 -32.44 -2.65
C ALA A 512 -13.79 -33.05 -2.17
N ALA A 513 -13.15 -32.44 -1.17
CA ALA A 513 -11.91 -32.92 -0.61
C ALA A 513 -12.07 -34.30 0.03
N ILE A 514 -13.12 -34.52 0.81
CA ILE A 514 -13.43 -35.83 1.40
C ILE A 514 -13.86 -36.81 0.31
N GLY A 515 -14.72 -36.39 -0.63
CA GLY A 515 -15.15 -37.18 -1.79
C GLY A 515 -13.99 -37.72 -2.61
N SER A 516 -12.91 -36.93 -2.76
CA SER A 516 -11.71 -37.34 -3.48
C SER A 516 -11.06 -38.62 -2.93
N PHE A 517 -11.24 -38.96 -1.64
CA PHE A 517 -10.72 -40.20 -1.07
C PHE A 517 -11.40 -41.46 -1.62
N PHE A 518 -12.63 -41.32 -2.13
CA PHE A 518 -13.43 -42.42 -2.68
C PHE A 518 -13.27 -42.57 -4.20
N VAL A 519 -12.36 -41.82 -4.83
CA VAL A 519 -12.00 -42.00 -6.25
C VAL A 519 -11.11 -43.22 -6.39
N VAL A 520 -11.72 -44.38 -6.63
CA VAL A 520 -11.02 -45.66 -6.77
C VAL A 520 -10.61 -46.00 -8.20
N ASP A 521 -11.21 -45.33 -9.20
CA ASP A 521 -10.93 -45.52 -10.63
C ASP A 521 -10.82 -44.15 -11.35
N TRP A 522 -10.00 -44.07 -12.40
CA TRP A 522 -9.82 -42.85 -13.19
C TRP A 522 -11.11 -42.40 -13.90
N ARG A 523 -12.00 -43.34 -14.26
CA ARG A 523 -13.31 -43.04 -14.86
C ARG A 523 -14.22 -42.32 -13.88
N VAL A 524 -14.23 -42.77 -12.62
CA VAL A 524 -14.96 -42.12 -11.53
C VAL A 524 -14.42 -40.72 -11.31
N GLY A 525 -13.09 -40.57 -11.24
CA GLY A 525 -12.44 -39.27 -11.10
C GLY A 525 -12.76 -38.32 -12.26
N LEU A 526 -12.75 -38.81 -13.50
CA LEU A 526 -13.12 -38.02 -14.68
C LEU A 526 -14.60 -37.59 -14.64
N ALA A 527 -15.51 -38.47 -14.24
CA ALA A 527 -16.94 -38.15 -14.11
C ALA A 527 -17.18 -37.06 -13.05
N VAL A 528 -16.51 -37.14 -11.89
CA VAL A 528 -16.60 -36.12 -10.83
C VAL A 528 -16.02 -34.78 -11.30
N LEU A 529 -14.91 -34.81 -12.06
CA LEU A 529 -14.35 -33.61 -12.68
C LEU A 529 -15.28 -33.00 -13.73
N LEU A 530 -15.98 -33.81 -14.53
CA LEU A 530 -17.00 -33.34 -15.48
C LEU A 530 -18.16 -32.66 -14.76
N VAL A 531 -18.67 -33.26 -13.67
CA VAL A 531 -19.69 -32.61 -12.83
C VAL A 531 -19.17 -31.30 -12.26
N SER A 532 -17.93 -31.26 -11.77
CA SER A 532 -17.29 -30.03 -11.29
C SER A 532 -17.18 -28.96 -12.38
N ALA A 533 -16.88 -29.36 -13.63
CA ALA A 533 -16.84 -28.48 -14.78
C ALA A 533 -18.24 -27.94 -15.16
N VAL A 534 -19.27 -28.78 -15.11
CA VAL A 534 -20.67 -28.37 -15.34
C VAL A 534 -21.16 -27.40 -14.27
N LEU A 535 -20.73 -27.58 -13.02
CA LEU A 535 -21.06 -26.68 -11.91
C LEU A 535 -20.19 -25.42 -11.87
N SER A 536 -19.08 -25.37 -12.62
CA SER A 536 -18.16 -24.24 -12.62
C SER A 536 -18.79 -22.87 -12.97
N PRO A 537 -19.83 -22.74 -13.82
CA PRO A 537 -20.51 -21.46 -14.05
C PRO A 537 -21.21 -20.89 -12.81
N LEU A 538 -21.49 -21.73 -11.80
CA LEU A 538 -22.03 -21.27 -10.51
C LEU A 538 -20.97 -20.52 -9.68
N ALA A 539 -19.68 -20.73 -9.97
CA ALA A 539 -18.53 -20.20 -9.23
C ALA A 539 -17.67 -19.22 -10.06
N VAL A 540 -17.66 -19.34 -11.39
CA VAL A 540 -16.85 -18.48 -12.26
C VAL A 540 -17.74 -17.41 -12.89
N PRO A 541 -17.40 -16.11 -12.78
CA PRO A 541 -18.15 -15.05 -13.47
C PRO A 541 -18.17 -15.29 -14.99
N TYR A 542 -19.33 -15.10 -15.62
CA TYR A 542 -19.57 -15.37 -17.06
C TYR A 542 -18.62 -14.61 -18.02
N ARG A 543 -17.99 -13.51 -17.57
CA ARG A 543 -16.96 -12.74 -18.32
C ARG A 543 -15.51 -13.19 -18.08
N ARG A 544 -15.23 -14.14 -17.18
CA ARG A 544 -13.86 -14.61 -16.84
C ARG A 544 -13.44 -15.91 -17.56
N SER A 545 -14.29 -16.44 -18.42
CA SER A 545 -14.12 -17.69 -19.19
C SER A 545 -13.20 -17.56 -20.43
N GLY A 546 -12.13 -16.76 -20.33
CA GLY A 546 -11.08 -16.67 -21.36
C GLY A 546 -9.85 -17.54 -21.06
N VAL A 547 -8.86 -17.58 -21.97
CA VAL A 547 -7.59 -18.33 -21.85
C VAL A 547 -6.85 -18.10 -20.52
N ARG A 548 -6.98 -16.90 -19.93
CA ARG A 548 -6.41 -16.56 -18.61
C ARG A 548 -7.13 -17.21 -17.41
N GLY A 549 -8.40 -17.57 -17.56
CA GLY A 549 -9.14 -18.39 -16.57
C GLY A 549 -8.60 -19.82 -16.51
N LEU A 550 -8.25 -20.38 -17.67
CA LEU A 550 -7.60 -21.68 -17.78
C LEU A 550 -6.20 -21.70 -17.14
N ALA A 551 -5.48 -20.58 -17.22
CA ALA A 551 -4.15 -20.46 -16.60
C ALA A 551 -4.17 -20.67 -15.06
N ARG A 552 -5.31 -20.43 -14.39
CA ARG A 552 -5.45 -20.71 -12.95
C ARG A 552 -5.46 -22.20 -12.62
N LEU A 553 -5.73 -23.05 -13.61
CA LEU A 553 -5.66 -24.51 -13.48
C LEU A 553 -4.23 -25.03 -13.72
N ILE A 554 -3.27 -24.21 -14.16
CA ILE A 554 -1.88 -24.64 -14.40
C ILE A 554 -1.27 -25.29 -13.16
N PRO A 555 -1.34 -24.71 -11.93
CA PRO A 555 -0.82 -25.38 -10.75
C PRO A 555 -1.51 -26.72 -10.47
N VAL A 556 -2.80 -26.84 -10.78
CA VAL A 556 -3.59 -28.07 -10.61
C VAL A 556 -3.14 -29.14 -11.60
N VAL A 557 -2.95 -28.76 -12.87
CA VAL A 557 -2.45 -29.64 -13.92
C VAL A 557 -1.02 -30.09 -13.60
N LEU A 558 -0.16 -29.18 -13.14
CA LEU A 558 1.20 -29.51 -12.72
C LEU A 558 1.20 -30.45 -11.50
N ALA A 559 0.35 -30.22 -10.50
CA ALA A 559 0.22 -31.12 -9.35
C ALA A 559 -0.29 -32.50 -9.77
N ALA A 560 -1.32 -32.56 -10.61
CA ALA A 560 -1.86 -33.81 -11.14
C ALA A 560 -0.83 -34.55 -11.99
N ALA A 561 -0.07 -33.85 -12.85
CA ALA A 561 0.99 -34.43 -13.65
C ALA A 561 2.17 -34.90 -12.79
N SER A 562 2.56 -34.13 -11.77
CA SER A 562 3.60 -34.49 -10.82
C SER A 562 3.25 -35.77 -10.08
N VAL A 563 2.01 -35.90 -9.60
CA VAL A 563 1.58 -37.10 -8.89
C VAL A 563 1.33 -38.28 -9.83
N ALA A 564 0.82 -38.04 -11.03
CA ALA A 564 0.76 -39.07 -12.07
C ALA A 564 2.15 -39.65 -12.35
N TRP A 565 3.15 -38.78 -12.51
CA TRP A 565 4.54 -39.16 -12.72
C TRP A 565 5.10 -39.93 -11.53
N SER A 566 4.90 -39.45 -10.30
CA SER A 566 5.31 -40.17 -9.10
C SER A 566 4.64 -41.55 -9.01
N ALA A 567 3.35 -41.65 -9.33
CA ALA A 567 2.62 -42.91 -9.34
C ALA A 567 3.14 -43.88 -10.41
N LEU A 568 3.53 -43.40 -11.59
CA LEU A 568 4.19 -44.22 -12.61
C LEU A 568 5.54 -44.76 -12.13
N VAL A 569 6.41 -43.86 -11.64
CA VAL A 569 7.79 -44.19 -11.24
C VAL A 569 7.83 -45.12 -10.04
N PHE A 570 6.94 -44.95 -9.06
CA PHE A 570 6.88 -45.77 -7.85
C PHE A 570 5.84 -46.91 -7.95
N SER A 571 5.25 -47.13 -9.12
CA SER A 571 4.35 -48.28 -9.30
C SER A 571 5.12 -49.59 -9.14
N ARG A 572 4.43 -50.61 -8.60
CA ARG A 572 4.97 -51.99 -8.55
C ARG A 572 4.84 -52.72 -9.89
N PHE A 573 4.24 -52.08 -10.88
CA PHE A 573 4.05 -52.59 -12.22
C PHE A 573 5.27 -52.24 -13.08
N ASP A 574 5.46 -52.94 -14.20
CA ASP A 574 6.45 -52.54 -15.17
C ASP A 574 6.20 -51.11 -15.63
N ALA A 575 7.26 -50.32 -15.70
CA ALA A 575 7.20 -48.94 -16.16
C ALA A 575 6.54 -48.91 -17.55
N PHE A 576 5.55 -48.03 -17.72
CA PHE A 576 4.75 -47.88 -18.95
C PHE A 576 3.76 -49.01 -19.28
N SER A 577 3.49 -49.94 -18.34
CA SER A 577 2.37 -50.89 -18.46
C SER A 577 1.01 -50.18 -18.43
N ALA A 578 -0.03 -50.82 -19.00
CA ALA A 578 -1.39 -50.29 -18.98
C ALA A 578 -1.92 -50.11 -17.53
N GLU A 579 -1.46 -50.95 -16.60
CA GLU A 579 -1.81 -50.89 -15.18
C GLU A 579 -1.15 -49.70 -14.47
N ALA A 580 0.13 -49.44 -14.75
CA ALA A 580 0.83 -48.24 -14.28
C ALA A 580 0.13 -46.96 -14.75
N TRP A 581 -0.27 -46.90 -16.04
CA TRP A 581 -1.00 -45.75 -16.59
C TRP A 581 -2.39 -45.56 -15.98
N ARG A 582 -3.11 -46.64 -15.68
CA ARG A 582 -4.41 -46.57 -14.97
C ARG A 582 -4.25 -46.05 -13.55
N LEU A 583 -3.23 -46.52 -12.82
CA LEU A 583 -2.91 -46.04 -11.49
C LEU A 583 -2.56 -44.54 -11.51
N ALA A 584 -1.72 -44.12 -12.45
CA ALA A 584 -1.33 -42.74 -12.62
C ALA A 584 -2.51 -41.82 -12.95
N ALA A 585 -3.40 -42.26 -13.86
CA ALA A 585 -4.61 -41.54 -14.21
C ALA A 585 -5.58 -41.42 -13.03
N ARG A 586 -5.69 -42.47 -12.19
CA ARG A 586 -6.48 -42.43 -10.96
C ARG A 586 -5.96 -41.37 -10.00
N GLU A 587 -4.66 -41.38 -9.68
CA GLU A 587 -4.11 -40.40 -8.73
C GLU A 587 -4.17 -38.96 -9.28
N ALA A 588 -3.97 -38.79 -10.59
CA ALA A 588 -4.11 -37.50 -11.26
C ALA A 588 -5.55 -36.94 -11.15
N THR A 589 -6.55 -37.76 -11.48
CA THR A 589 -7.96 -37.36 -11.43
C THR A 589 -8.43 -37.16 -9.98
N ARG A 590 -7.91 -37.94 -9.02
CA ARG A 590 -8.13 -37.76 -7.59
C ARG A 590 -7.66 -36.40 -7.08
N ILE A 591 -6.45 -35.98 -7.46
CA ILE A 591 -5.94 -34.64 -7.13
C ILE A 591 -6.75 -33.55 -7.82
N GLY A 592 -7.17 -33.77 -9.06
CA GLY A 592 -8.11 -32.90 -9.74
C GLY A 592 -9.40 -32.70 -8.93
N CYS A 593 -10.02 -33.80 -8.46
CA CYS A 593 -11.24 -33.76 -7.65
C CYS A 593 -11.04 -33.05 -6.30
N LEU A 594 -9.84 -33.13 -5.72
CA LEU A 594 -9.49 -32.43 -4.48
C LEU A 594 -9.33 -30.91 -4.74
N VAL A 595 -8.57 -30.54 -5.78
CA VAL A 595 -8.07 -29.17 -5.94
C VAL A 595 -9.03 -28.29 -6.74
N VAL A 596 -9.67 -28.81 -7.80
CA VAL A 596 -10.51 -27.99 -8.70
C VAL A 596 -11.70 -27.37 -7.97
N PRO A 597 -12.54 -28.12 -7.23
CA PRO A 597 -13.68 -27.52 -6.53
C PRO A 597 -13.24 -26.53 -5.44
N GLY A 598 -12.16 -26.84 -4.72
CA GLY A 598 -11.57 -25.92 -3.73
C GLY A 598 -11.10 -24.60 -4.35
N ALA A 599 -10.42 -24.66 -5.51
CA ALA A 599 -9.98 -23.47 -6.25
C ALA A 599 -11.16 -22.62 -6.77
N LEU A 600 -12.24 -23.27 -7.23
CA LEU A 600 -13.47 -22.60 -7.64
C LEU A 600 -14.16 -21.88 -6.47
N VAL A 601 -14.27 -22.55 -5.32
CA VAL A 601 -14.83 -21.96 -4.09
C VAL A 601 -13.99 -20.77 -3.62
N LEU A 602 -12.66 -20.93 -3.56
CA LEU A 602 -11.74 -19.88 -3.09
C LEU A 602 -11.88 -18.59 -3.92
N GLY A 603 -12.09 -18.72 -5.24
CA GLY A 603 -12.33 -17.57 -6.13
C GLY A 603 -13.65 -16.83 -5.92
N CYS A 604 -14.58 -17.38 -5.13
CA CYS A 604 -15.89 -16.80 -4.80
C CYS A 604 -15.96 -16.20 -3.39
N LEU A 605 -15.01 -16.55 -2.51
CA LEU A 605 -15.06 -16.14 -1.12
C LEU A 605 -14.77 -14.64 -1.01
N ARG A 606 -15.68 -13.91 -0.37
CA ARG A 606 -15.46 -12.52 0.03
C ARG A 606 -14.89 -12.48 1.46
N PRO A 607 -13.66 -11.97 1.68
CA PRO A 607 -13.00 -12.01 2.98
C PRO A 607 -13.84 -11.48 4.16
N SER A 608 -14.47 -10.30 4.07
CA SER A 608 -15.25 -9.78 5.20
C SER A 608 -16.49 -10.62 5.49
N ALA A 609 -17.18 -11.11 4.45
CA ALA A 609 -18.34 -11.98 4.64
C ALA A 609 -17.95 -13.31 5.29
N LEU A 610 -16.78 -13.85 4.91
CA LEU A 610 -16.21 -15.05 5.53
C LEU A 610 -15.93 -14.80 7.01
N GLY A 611 -15.35 -13.65 7.35
CA GLY A 611 -15.11 -13.26 8.74
C GLY A 611 -16.38 -13.16 9.55
N ASP A 612 -17.39 -12.50 9.01
CA ASP A 612 -18.69 -12.37 9.65
C ASP A 612 -19.35 -13.74 9.88
N ALA A 613 -19.25 -14.66 8.91
CA ALA A 613 -19.79 -16.01 9.06
C ALA A 613 -19.03 -16.84 10.10
N LEU A 614 -17.70 -16.85 10.05
CA LEU A 614 -16.85 -17.55 11.03
C LEU A 614 -17.11 -17.07 12.46
N ALA A 615 -17.21 -15.76 12.65
CA ALA A 615 -17.45 -15.18 13.95
C ALA A 615 -18.90 -15.38 14.45
N GLN A 616 -19.91 -15.19 13.61
CA GLN A 616 -21.32 -15.24 14.03
C GLN A 616 -21.91 -16.65 14.05
N ARG A 617 -21.38 -17.59 13.25
CA ARG A 617 -21.93 -18.96 13.14
C ARG A 617 -21.09 -20.00 13.86
N LEU A 618 -19.78 -19.90 13.76
CA LEU A 618 -18.86 -20.81 14.45
C LEU A 618 -18.35 -20.24 15.77
N HIS A 619 -18.74 -19.01 16.14
CA HIS A 619 -18.34 -18.36 17.39
C HIS A 619 -16.82 -18.28 17.59
N LEU A 620 -16.06 -18.21 16.48
CA LEU A 620 -14.61 -18.11 16.54
C LEU A 620 -14.17 -16.75 17.15
N PRO A 621 -13.03 -16.71 17.85
CA PRO A 621 -12.53 -15.49 18.47
C PRO A 621 -12.38 -14.35 17.45
N HIS A 622 -13.05 -13.22 17.71
CA HIS A 622 -13.13 -12.10 16.76
C HIS A 622 -11.75 -11.58 16.33
N ARG A 623 -10.78 -11.56 17.25
CA ARG A 623 -9.41 -11.09 16.93
C ARG A 623 -8.75 -11.92 15.84
N VAL A 624 -8.83 -13.24 15.97
CA VAL A 624 -8.25 -14.19 15.01
C VAL A 624 -8.94 -14.05 13.66
N VAL A 625 -10.28 -14.01 13.68
CA VAL A 625 -11.09 -13.94 12.46
C VAL A 625 -10.84 -12.63 11.69
N VAL A 626 -10.94 -11.48 12.36
CA VAL A 626 -10.75 -10.18 11.72
C VAL A 626 -9.33 -10.06 11.17
N ALA A 627 -8.30 -10.38 11.97
CA ALA A 627 -6.91 -10.33 11.53
C ALA A 627 -6.66 -11.22 10.29
N ALA A 628 -7.21 -12.44 10.29
CA ALA A 628 -7.12 -13.34 9.14
C ALA A 628 -7.81 -12.73 7.90
N THR A 629 -9.02 -12.20 8.04
CA THR A 629 -9.75 -11.61 6.91
C THR A 629 -9.13 -10.34 6.36
N SER A 630 -8.63 -9.45 7.23
CA SER A 630 -7.88 -8.26 6.82
C SER A 630 -6.57 -8.62 6.12
N SER A 631 -5.95 -9.76 6.48
CA SER A 631 -4.79 -10.29 5.78
C SER A 631 -5.16 -10.85 4.41
N LEU A 632 -6.27 -11.60 4.30
CA LEU A 632 -6.78 -12.12 3.02
C LEU A 632 -7.06 -10.99 2.01
N LEU A 633 -7.59 -9.85 2.47
CA LEU A 633 -7.82 -8.67 1.62
C LEU A 633 -6.56 -8.10 0.98
N ARG A 634 -5.38 -8.41 1.53
CA ARG A 634 -4.10 -7.88 1.08
C ARG A 634 -3.30 -8.86 0.23
N LEU A 635 -3.69 -10.14 0.20
CA LEU A 635 -3.00 -11.16 -0.61
C LEU A 635 -2.96 -10.78 -2.09
N ASP A 636 -4.03 -10.18 -2.61
CA ASP A 636 -4.10 -9.76 -4.01
C ASP A 636 -3.06 -8.68 -4.37
N ARG A 637 -2.56 -7.92 -3.38
CA ARG A 637 -1.54 -6.88 -3.59
C ARG A 637 -0.13 -7.46 -3.77
N LEU A 638 0.14 -8.68 -3.28
CA LEU A 638 1.49 -9.27 -3.33
C LEU A 638 2.03 -9.44 -4.74
N ALA A 639 1.17 -9.84 -5.67
CA ALA A 639 1.56 -9.98 -7.07
C ALA A 639 1.88 -8.62 -7.72
N ASP A 640 1.17 -7.56 -7.30
CA ASP A 640 1.43 -6.20 -7.78
C ASP A 640 2.72 -5.64 -7.19
N ASP A 641 2.95 -5.85 -5.89
CA ASP A 641 4.17 -5.43 -5.20
C ASP A 641 5.41 -6.14 -5.78
N TRP A 642 5.32 -7.46 -6.00
CA TRP A 642 6.40 -8.22 -6.65
C TRP A 642 6.75 -7.65 -8.03
N ARG A 643 5.73 -7.44 -8.89
CA ARG A 643 5.95 -6.88 -10.24
C ARG A 643 6.59 -5.51 -10.18
N ARG A 644 6.13 -4.63 -9.28
CA ARG A 644 6.72 -3.28 -9.11
C ARG A 644 8.19 -3.38 -8.72
N LEU A 645 8.54 -4.24 -7.76
CA LEU A 645 9.93 -4.45 -7.34
C LEU A 645 10.80 -4.94 -8.49
N GLU A 646 10.32 -5.92 -9.26
CA GLU A 646 11.03 -6.48 -10.42
C GLU A 646 11.24 -5.44 -11.53
N GLU A 647 10.19 -4.67 -11.85
CA GLU A 647 10.18 -3.57 -12.82
C GLU A 647 11.25 -2.53 -12.48
N ILE A 648 11.23 -2.00 -11.25
CA ILE A 648 12.16 -0.94 -10.81
C ILE A 648 13.61 -1.41 -10.87
N ARG A 649 13.88 -2.66 -10.47
CA ARG A 649 15.23 -3.24 -10.55
C ARG A 649 15.70 -3.39 -11.99
N THR A 650 14.81 -3.82 -12.88
CA THR A 650 15.13 -4.01 -14.30
C THR A 650 15.51 -2.68 -14.95
N VAL A 651 14.79 -1.59 -14.65
CA VAL A 651 15.08 -0.23 -15.13
C VAL A 651 16.46 0.27 -14.69
N ARG A 652 16.86 -0.08 -13.46
CA ARG A 652 18.16 0.25 -12.87
C ARG A 652 19.31 -0.68 -13.32
N GLY A 653 19.08 -1.56 -14.29
CA GLY A 653 20.08 -2.52 -14.78
C GLY A 653 20.35 -3.71 -13.85
N LEU A 654 19.49 -3.95 -12.86
CA LEU A 654 19.61 -5.04 -11.87
C LEU A 654 18.77 -6.28 -12.23
N ALA A 655 18.57 -6.51 -13.53
CA ALA A 655 17.84 -7.66 -14.05
C ALA A 655 18.51 -8.99 -13.65
N PRO A 656 17.74 -10.08 -13.53
CA PRO A 656 18.31 -11.39 -13.22
C PRO A 656 19.33 -11.81 -14.29
N GLY A 657 20.55 -12.16 -13.86
CA GLY A 657 21.58 -12.67 -14.74
C GLY A 657 21.19 -13.98 -15.44
N ARG A 658 21.87 -14.32 -16.54
CA ARG A 658 21.57 -15.55 -17.31
C ARG A 658 21.85 -16.85 -16.53
N SER A 659 22.73 -16.80 -15.52
CA SER A 659 23.13 -17.97 -14.71
C SER A 659 22.05 -18.38 -13.69
N LEU A 660 21.89 -19.69 -13.49
CA LEU A 660 20.94 -20.25 -12.51
C LEU A 660 21.16 -19.71 -11.08
N PRO A 661 22.40 -19.67 -10.53
CA PRO A 661 22.64 -19.09 -9.21
C PRO A 661 22.26 -17.60 -9.13
N GLY A 662 22.45 -16.85 -10.22
CA GLY A 662 22.07 -15.44 -10.32
C GLY A 662 20.56 -15.24 -10.22
N ARG A 663 19.77 -16.07 -10.92
CA ARG A 663 18.30 -16.05 -10.85
C ARG A 663 17.79 -16.42 -9.46
N VAL A 664 18.37 -17.44 -8.83
CA VAL A 664 18.00 -17.86 -7.46
C VAL A 664 18.25 -16.73 -6.46
N ARG A 665 19.43 -16.08 -6.50
CA ARG A 665 19.72 -14.93 -5.63
C ARG A 665 18.78 -13.75 -5.89
N HIS A 666 18.43 -13.49 -7.16
CA HIS A 666 17.49 -12.44 -7.52
C HIS A 666 16.11 -12.70 -6.90
N VAL A 667 15.55 -13.90 -7.11
CA VAL A 667 14.27 -14.31 -6.51
C VAL A 667 14.33 -14.23 -4.98
N ALA A 668 15.40 -14.75 -4.35
CA ALA A 668 15.56 -14.68 -2.90
C ALA A 668 15.56 -13.23 -2.38
N SER A 669 16.24 -12.30 -3.07
CA SER A 669 16.27 -10.89 -2.69
C SER A 669 14.89 -10.21 -2.78
N LEU A 670 14.13 -10.51 -3.85
CA LEU A 670 12.77 -10.02 -4.02
C LEU A 670 11.83 -10.58 -2.95
N THR A 671 11.95 -11.88 -2.62
CA THR A 671 11.18 -12.52 -1.56
C THR A 671 11.43 -11.88 -0.21
N VAL A 672 12.70 -11.62 0.15
CA VAL A 672 13.02 -10.93 1.42
C VAL A 672 12.44 -9.52 1.45
N ALA A 673 12.58 -8.75 0.37
CA ALA A 673 12.01 -7.40 0.29
C ALA A 673 10.48 -7.41 0.43
N LEU A 674 9.80 -8.34 -0.25
CA LEU A 674 8.36 -8.53 -0.14
C LEU A 674 7.94 -8.92 1.29
N LEU A 675 8.66 -9.84 1.94
CA LEU A 675 8.40 -10.26 3.31
C LEU A 675 8.51 -9.10 4.30
N VAL A 676 9.54 -8.28 4.18
CA VAL A 676 9.72 -7.09 5.03
C VAL A 676 8.63 -6.05 4.77
N GLY A 677 8.28 -5.82 3.50
CA GLY A 677 7.18 -4.92 3.11
C GLY A 677 5.84 -5.38 3.69
N MET A 678 5.55 -6.68 3.63
CA MET A 678 4.35 -7.27 4.25
C MET A 678 4.33 -7.08 5.76
N LEU A 679 5.45 -7.31 6.44
CA LEU A 679 5.53 -7.17 7.89
C LEU A 679 5.24 -5.73 8.33
N ARG A 680 5.83 -4.74 7.66
CA ARG A 680 5.59 -3.31 7.93
C ARG A 680 4.14 -2.92 7.67
N THR A 681 3.59 -3.37 6.55
CA THR A 681 2.18 -3.11 6.20
C THR A 681 1.25 -3.72 7.24
N ALA A 682 1.55 -4.93 7.72
CA ALA A 682 0.78 -5.60 8.77
C ALA A 682 0.85 -4.82 10.09
N GLN A 683 2.03 -4.32 10.49
CA GLN A 683 2.19 -3.48 11.67
C GLN A 683 1.38 -2.18 11.59
N GLN A 684 1.41 -1.48 10.44
CA GLN A 684 0.61 -0.28 10.22
C GLN A 684 -0.90 -0.57 10.26
N THR A 685 -1.31 -1.71 9.71
CA THR A 685 -2.72 -2.14 9.72
C THR A 685 -3.17 -2.44 11.16
N ALA A 686 -2.35 -3.16 11.93
CA ALA A 686 -2.62 -3.45 13.34
C ALA A 686 -2.78 -2.17 14.15
N LEU A 687 -1.84 -1.22 14.01
CA LEU A 687 -1.95 0.10 14.64
C LEU A 687 -3.24 0.85 14.25
N SER A 688 -3.65 0.77 12.98
CA SER A 688 -4.90 1.39 12.53
C SER A 688 -6.15 0.71 13.09
N MET A 689 -6.11 -0.61 13.28
CA MET A 689 -7.19 -1.36 13.90
C MET A 689 -7.29 -0.99 15.39
N ASP A 690 -6.15 -0.89 16.08
CA ASP A 690 -6.08 -0.56 17.49
C ASP A 690 -6.49 0.88 17.77
N ALA A 691 -6.13 1.83 16.89
CA ALA A 691 -6.66 3.19 16.89
C ALA A 691 -8.20 3.24 16.79
N ARG A 692 -8.82 2.19 16.22
CA ARG A 692 -10.27 2.00 16.15
C ARG A 692 -10.80 1.01 17.21
N GLY A 693 -10.06 0.89 18.31
CA GLY A 693 -10.47 0.16 19.51
C GLY A 693 -10.28 -1.35 19.46
N PHE A 694 -9.62 -1.92 18.45
CA PHE A 694 -9.50 -3.36 18.27
C PHE A 694 -8.72 -4.07 19.39
N ALA A 695 -7.59 -3.51 19.85
CA ALA A 695 -6.79 -4.03 20.96
C ALA A 695 -7.55 -4.17 22.30
N ALA A 696 -8.63 -3.42 22.52
CA ALA A 696 -9.43 -3.46 23.73
C ALA A 696 -10.74 -4.28 23.58
N VAL A 697 -10.96 -4.91 22.43
CA VAL A 697 -12.21 -5.63 22.16
C VAL A 697 -12.29 -6.92 22.98
N HIS A 698 -13.33 -7.01 23.80
CA HIS A 698 -13.82 -8.23 24.44
C HIS A 698 -15.16 -8.70 23.85
N ARG A 699 -16.02 -7.76 23.42
CA ARG A 699 -17.30 -8.02 22.74
C ARG A 699 -17.37 -7.16 21.50
N ARG A 700 -17.87 -7.71 20.39
CA ARG A 700 -18.00 -7.02 19.11
C ARG A 700 -19.40 -7.23 18.54
N THR A 701 -20.03 -6.16 18.07
CA THR A 701 -21.25 -6.25 17.27
C THR A 701 -20.92 -6.34 15.78
N PHE A 702 -21.87 -6.79 14.97
CA PHE A 702 -21.69 -6.93 13.54
C PHE A 702 -22.70 -6.07 12.80
N ALA A 703 -22.21 -5.11 11.99
CA ALA A 703 -23.02 -4.24 11.17
C ALA A 703 -23.79 -5.04 10.10
N LEU A 704 -23.22 -6.15 9.64
CA LEU A 704 -23.82 -7.06 8.67
C LEU A 704 -24.11 -8.45 9.30
N PRO A 705 -25.34 -8.96 9.18
CA PRO A 705 -25.70 -10.28 9.68
C PRO A 705 -25.27 -11.33 8.65
N SER A 706 -24.89 -12.50 9.14
CA SER A 706 -24.60 -13.66 8.27
C SER A 706 -25.67 -14.75 8.42
N PRO A 707 -26.95 -14.54 7.99
CA PRO A 707 -28.00 -15.55 8.11
C PRO A 707 -27.77 -16.76 7.20
N TRP A 708 -28.27 -17.92 7.62
CA TRP A 708 -28.49 -19.05 6.72
C TRP A 708 -29.77 -18.80 5.92
N ARG A 709 -29.62 -18.73 4.59
CA ARG A 709 -30.70 -18.53 3.62
C ARG A 709 -31.00 -19.82 2.87
N ARG A 710 -32.13 -19.89 2.17
CA ARG A 710 -32.52 -21.06 1.35
C ARG A 710 -31.47 -21.44 0.31
N ARG A 711 -30.79 -20.45 -0.29
CA ARG A 711 -29.73 -20.66 -1.29
C ARG A 711 -28.50 -21.36 -0.70
N ASP A 712 -28.22 -21.17 0.59
CA ASP A 712 -27.07 -21.76 1.25
C ASP A 712 -27.23 -23.28 1.39
N TRP A 713 -28.46 -23.76 1.59
CA TRP A 713 -28.76 -25.19 1.58
C TRP A 713 -28.56 -25.84 0.22
N LEU A 714 -28.80 -25.12 -0.89
CA LEU A 714 -28.45 -25.61 -2.22
C LEU A 714 -26.93 -25.74 -2.38
N CYS A 715 -26.17 -24.75 -1.88
CA CYS A 715 -24.70 -24.81 -1.83
C CYS A 715 -24.22 -26.03 -1.00
N VAL A 716 -24.84 -26.31 0.15
CA VAL A 716 -24.53 -27.52 0.95
C VAL A 716 -24.88 -28.81 0.19
N LEU A 717 -26.03 -28.86 -0.49
CA LEU A 717 -26.44 -30.03 -1.27
C LEU A 717 -25.42 -30.35 -2.38
N VAL A 718 -24.85 -29.33 -3.03
CA VAL A 718 -23.77 -29.51 -4.00
C VAL A 718 -22.52 -30.11 -3.34
N GLY A 719 -22.16 -29.67 -2.14
CA GLY A 719 -21.06 -30.27 -1.38
C GLY A 719 -21.31 -31.73 -1.00
N VAL A 720 -22.53 -32.06 -0.58
CA VAL A 720 -22.94 -33.45 -0.31
C VAL A 720 -22.93 -34.29 -1.58
N LEU A 721 -23.36 -33.74 -2.72
CA LEU A 721 -23.29 -34.42 -4.02
C LEU A 721 -21.83 -34.76 -4.37
N LEU A 722 -20.90 -33.82 -4.24
CA LEU A 722 -19.48 -34.07 -4.52
C LEU A 722 -18.83 -35.07 -3.55
N LEU A 723 -19.36 -35.18 -2.33
CA LEU A 723 -18.95 -36.19 -1.36
C LEU A 723 -19.45 -37.60 -1.71
N VAL A 724 -20.73 -37.73 -2.12
CA VAL A 724 -21.41 -39.03 -2.32
C VAL A 724 -21.29 -39.56 -3.75
N LEU A 725 -21.06 -38.69 -4.74
CA LEU A 725 -20.96 -39.08 -6.14
C LEU A 725 -19.85 -40.12 -6.42
N PRO A 726 -18.61 -39.98 -5.89
CA PRO A 726 -17.55 -40.97 -6.15
C PRO A 726 -17.88 -42.41 -5.69
N PRO A 727 -18.33 -42.68 -4.45
CA PRO A 727 -18.67 -44.04 -4.04
C PRO A 727 -19.88 -44.60 -4.80
N VAL A 728 -20.89 -43.80 -5.12
CA VAL A 728 -22.05 -44.24 -5.92
C VAL A 728 -21.63 -44.66 -7.34
N LEU A 729 -20.80 -43.85 -7.99
CA LEU A 729 -20.26 -44.19 -9.32
C LEU A 729 -19.35 -45.42 -9.27
N SER A 730 -18.61 -45.60 -8.17
CA SER A 730 -17.79 -46.79 -7.94
C SER A 730 -18.65 -48.05 -7.85
N GLU A 731 -19.74 -48.04 -7.09
CA GLU A 731 -20.65 -49.18 -6.97
C GLU A 731 -21.28 -49.51 -8.34
N LEU A 732 -21.78 -48.50 -9.04
CA LEU A 732 -22.36 -48.66 -10.39
C LEU A 732 -21.36 -49.21 -11.41
N ALA A 733 -20.08 -48.82 -11.32
CA ALA A 733 -19.03 -49.32 -12.18
C ALA A 733 -18.57 -50.74 -11.81
N SER A 734 -18.84 -51.20 -10.59
CA SER A 734 -18.52 -52.56 -10.11
C SER A 734 -19.66 -53.57 -10.25
N GLY A 735 -20.89 -53.10 -10.43
CA GLY A 735 -22.09 -53.92 -10.65
C GLY A 735 -22.40 -54.20 -12.13
N ILE A 736 -21.60 -53.65 -13.05
CA ILE A 736 -21.58 -53.92 -14.50
C ILE A 736 -20.29 -54.71 -14.79
#